data_AF-A0A1Q9D219-F1
#
_entry.id   AF-A0A1Q9D219-F1
#
_cell.length_a   1.000
_cell.length_b   1.000
_cell.length_c   1.000
_cell.angle_alpha   90.00
_cell.angle_beta   90.00
_cell.angle_gamma   90.00
#
_symmetry.space_group_name_H-M   'P 1'
#
loop_
_entity.id
_entity.type
_entity.pdbx_description
1 polymer ?
#
loop_
_entity_poly.entity_id
_entity_poly.type
_entity_poly.pdbx_seq_one_letter_code
_entity_poly.pdbx_strand_id
1 'polypeptide(L)'
;MRYKPLEPEMVLQLFGAKFRQWHLSTVSGGKRDFVVPCPDQHPMPREVELYEGADWACGRISLLDYLRKTTAEGKICHWLKKKHEKSGSAASLEDFAAAYTMQGEKVVAAETLSKFNDRYFGQWLLLHVPFRKATDLCLPERMSKRIPEEHRYFAAALLCEHPVARTMWQDDDRIRAEFKMEAHTKDHVETMLAMIRTHRGLVQDYLDGSLDARGDRRQRERRRAKQGKPSKSQAGCTDPSEFNRQQRRFKDLVDSTVDRALAIEEAGETEADRLREEARSGRATTCLGPPGTGKTTVVFACIERALEKGGKVLLALPTAQLASRMKARFGDKIDIDTCHAAFGLHEAAEQGEASLLSMYCLIVVDEVSQLDMTNFDRILRQWAAAERVPALVFLGDRYQMAGMGEHRPWHSRLWTTMCFRLALHKMYRCKDKTHAKLLSVLRTGKPKAKLLKQLQKKMAWRPPGPPTVQGLRKLLKARPETTVLRRGAAKVNECALKALFPKHPPLVTLPADVDSNPANYHRGTLKPVEELEPSEMPVFKGMRVYLTRNVRKDVDFVNGMEATVLKYDAGTGGLLVRTTTGFVVGVWPWTDPERGGLSYYPVRPGYASTILKFPGAELPHVVVYLDAPNVPAAAYTAISRVGRYKDFLLAGIVMPSAIGMLKSPPT
;
A
#
# COMPACT_ATOMS: atom_id res chain seq x y z
N MET A 1 5.79 0.13 -26.55
CA MET A 1 6.41 -0.94 -27.37
C MET A 1 5.54 -2.18 -27.28
N ARG A 2 5.29 -2.85 -28.42
CA ARG A 2 4.48 -4.09 -28.50
C ARG A 2 5.26 -5.28 -27.92
N TYR A 3 4.59 -6.08 -27.09
CA TYR A 3 5.07 -7.35 -26.54
C TYR A 3 5.49 -8.32 -27.66
N LYS A 4 6.74 -8.77 -27.63
CA LYS A 4 7.29 -9.75 -28.58
C LYS A 4 8.08 -10.82 -27.79
N PRO A 5 7.49 -11.97 -27.47
CA PRO A 5 8.04 -12.95 -26.53
C PRO A 5 9.28 -13.74 -27.02
N LEU A 6 9.95 -13.28 -28.08
CA LEU A 6 11.08 -13.97 -28.72
C LEU A 6 12.33 -13.09 -28.88
N GLU A 7 12.34 -11.86 -28.34
CA GLU A 7 13.54 -11.02 -28.38
C GLU A 7 14.57 -11.47 -27.32
N PRO A 8 15.86 -11.61 -27.68
CA PRO A 8 16.92 -12.08 -26.77
C PRO A 8 17.03 -11.27 -25.48
N GLU A 9 16.81 -9.95 -25.51
CA GLU A 9 16.82 -9.14 -24.28
C GLU A 9 15.69 -9.51 -23.32
N MET A 10 14.52 -9.89 -23.83
CA MET A 10 13.38 -10.33 -23.00
C MET A 10 13.57 -11.73 -22.43
N VAL A 11 14.22 -12.63 -23.19
CA VAL A 11 14.69 -13.91 -22.65
C VAL A 11 15.67 -13.64 -21.51
N LEU A 12 16.66 -12.77 -21.69
CA LEU A 12 17.58 -12.38 -20.62
C LEU A 12 16.88 -11.73 -19.41
N GLN A 13 15.81 -10.97 -19.61
CA GLN A 13 15.02 -10.35 -18.54
C GLN A 13 14.16 -11.35 -17.76
N LEU A 14 13.43 -12.23 -18.46
CA LEU A 14 12.64 -13.32 -17.86
C LEU A 14 13.54 -14.33 -17.15
N PHE A 15 14.74 -14.58 -17.71
CA PHE A 15 15.73 -15.43 -17.11
C PHE A 15 16.42 -14.75 -15.92
N GLY A 16 16.84 -13.48 -16.01
CA GLY A 16 17.48 -12.74 -14.91
C GLY A 16 16.59 -12.55 -13.68
N ALA A 17 15.27 -12.45 -13.89
CA ALA A 17 14.29 -12.37 -12.80
C ALA A 17 14.11 -13.69 -12.03
N LYS A 18 14.44 -14.85 -12.63
CA LYS A 18 14.27 -16.20 -12.02
C LYS A 18 15.58 -16.96 -11.79
N PHE A 19 16.65 -16.61 -12.50
CA PHE A 19 17.92 -17.32 -12.55
C PHE A 19 19.06 -16.34 -12.37
N ARG A 20 19.73 -16.40 -11.22
CA ARG A 20 20.66 -15.35 -10.81
C ARG A 20 21.96 -15.25 -11.62
N GLN A 21 22.35 -16.25 -12.39
CA GLN A 21 23.70 -16.33 -13.00
C GLN A 21 23.68 -17.32 -14.17
N TRP A 22 23.92 -16.90 -15.41
CA TRP A 22 24.28 -17.82 -16.50
C TRP A 22 25.32 -17.22 -17.44
N HIS A 23 26.38 -18.00 -17.65
CA HIS A 23 26.86 -18.34 -18.99
C HIS A 23 26.23 -19.68 -19.37
N LEU A 24 25.35 -19.72 -20.37
CA LEU A 24 24.91 -20.97 -21.01
C LEU A 24 26.09 -21.55 -21.77
N SER A 25 26.86 -22.42 -21.11
CA SER A 25 27.66 -23.41 -21.82
C SER A 25 26.81 -24.66 -22.07
N THR A 26 27.21 -25.49 -23.03
CA THR A 26 26.59 -26.79 -23.36
C THR A 26 26.66 -27.84 -22.23
N VAL A 27 27.04 -27.44 -21.00
CA VAL A 27 27.39 -28.31 -19.87
C VAL A 27 26.34 -28.32 -18.75
N SER A 28 25.27 -27.51 -18.82
CA SER A 28 24.23 -27.50 -17.78
C SER A 28 23.50 -28.84 -17.68
N GLY A 29 23.57 -29.49 -16.51
CA GLY A 29 23.01 -30.82 -16.22
C GLY A 29 21.75 -30.82 -15.34
N GLY A 30 21.18 -29.67 -14.99
CA GLY A 30 19.88 -29.62 -14.27
C GLY A 30 19.53 -28.29 -13.59
N LYS A 31 18.26 -28.19 -13.16
CA LYS A 31 17.66 -27.05 -12.44
C LYS A 31 17.11 -27.49 -11.08
N ARG A 32 17.18 -26.61 -10.08
CA ARG A 32 16.48 -26.75 -8.78
C ARG A 32 15.71 -25.47 -8.48
N ASP A 33 14.41 -25.58 -8.19
CA ASP A 33 13.62 -24.47 -7.68
C ASP A 33 13.75 -24.41 -6.14
N PHE A 34 13.79 -23.21 -5.57
CA PHE A 34 13.88 -23.02 -4.13
C PHE A 34 13.23 -21.71 -3.69
N VAL A 35 12.20 -21.79 -2.83
CA VAL A 35 11.61 -20.62 -2.20
C VAL A 35 12.40 -20.29 -0.94
N VAL A 36 13.05 -19.13 -0.94
CA VAL A 36 14.03 -18.79 0.09
C VAL A 36 13.30 -18.36 1.37
N PRO A 37 13.51 -19.03 2.51
CA PRO A 37 12.91 -18.62 3.78
C PRO A 37 13.67 -17.43 4.38
N CYS A 38 13.08 -16.79 5.39
CA CYS A 38 13.83 -15.87 6.24
C CYS A 38 14.68 -16.65 7.27
N PRO A 39 15.82 -16.10 7.73
CA PRO A 39 16.72 -16.79 8.68
C PRO A 39 16.09 -17.28 9.99
N ASP A 40 15.03 -16.61 10.48
CA ASP A 40 14.31 -16.96 11.71
C ASP A 40 12.92 -17.57 11.45
N GLN A 41 12.65 -18.02 10.21
CA GLN A 41 11.40 -18.68 9.87
C GLN A 41 11.30 -20.05 10.56
N HIS A 42 10.11 -20.38 11.08
CA HIS A 42 9.82 -21.70 11.64
C HIS A 42 8.46 -22.22 11.17
N PRO A 43 8.34 -23.49 10.72
CA PRO A 43 9.44 -24.44 10.51
C PRO A 43 10.34 -24.03 9.32
N MET A 44 11.58 -24.49 9.35
CA MET A 44 12.53 -24.24 8.28
C MET A 44 12.36 -25.28 7.15
N PRO A 45 12.54 -24.94 5.86
CA PRO A 45 12.48 -25.91 4.78
C PRO A 45 13.57 -26.98 4.89
N ARG A 46 13.23 -28.19 4.43
CA ARG A 46 14.10 -29.37 4.44
C ARG A 46 15.49 -29.11 3.84
N GLU A 47 15.58 -28.30 2.80
CA GLU A 47 16.86 -27.95 2.16
C GLU A 47 17.84 -27.25 3.09
N VAL A 48 17.33 -26.36 3.94
CA VAL A 48 18.14 -25.63 4.92
C VAL A 48 18.55 -26.58 6.05
N GLU A 49 17.64 -27.44 6.52
CA GLU A 49 17.96 -28.47 7.52
C GLU A 49 19.06 -29.42 7.03
N LEU A 50 18.98 -29.84 5.76
CA LEU A 50 20.01 -30.67 5.13
C LEU A 50 21.35 -29.94 4.99
N TYR A 51 21.34 -28.63 4.72
CA TYR A 51 22.57 -27.82 4.70
C TYR A 51 23.17 -27.69 6.10
N GLU A 52 22.36 -27.39 7.12
CA GLU A 52 22.82 -27.27 8.50
C GLU A 52 23.40 -28.57 9.04
N GLY A 53 22.91 -29.73 8.58
CA GLY A 53 23.42 -31.06 8.93
C GLY A 53 24.59 -31.55 8.08
N ALA A 54 25.04 -30.79 7.08
CA ALA A 54 26.13 -31.20 6.19
C ALA A 54 27.46 -30.56 6.61
N ASP A 55 28.24 -31.22 7.47
CA ASP A 55 29.51 -30.70 8.02
C ASP A 55 30.53 -30.22 6.96
N TRP A 56 30.54 -30.83 5.78
CA TRP A 56 31.40 -30.43 4.69
C TRP A 56 31.04 -29.09 4.05
N ALA A 57 29.78 -28.65 4.20
CA ALA A 57 29.23 -27.46 3.55
C ALA A 57 28.88 -26.35 4.55
N CYS A 58 28.26 -26.72 5.66
CA CYS A 58 27.76 -25.86 6.72
C CYS A 58 28.87 -24.93 7.25
N GLY A 59 28.69 -23.62 7.11
CA GLY A 59 29.69 -22.60 7.48
C GLY A 59 30.94 -22.54 6.60
N ARG A 60 31.09 -23.41 5.60
CA ARG A 60 32.24 -23.47 4.67
C ARG A 60 31.90 -22.93 3.29
N ILE A 61 30.71 -23.23 2.78
CA ILE A 61 30.19 -22.73 1.50
C ILE A 61 28.80 -22.14 1.70
N SER A 62 28.35 -21.32 0.74
CA SER A 62 27.01 -20.73 0.78
C SER A 62 25.91 -21.79 0.58
N LEU A 63 24.70 -21.53 1.11
CA LEU A 63 23.54 -22.39 0.85
C LEU A 63 23.27 -22.50 -0.66
N LEU A 64 23.44 -21.40 -1.40
CA LEU A 64 23.28 -21.41 -2.86
C LEU A 64 24.23 -22.41 -3.53
N ASP A 65 25.49 -22.46 -3.13
CA ASP A 65 26.46 -23.43 -3.67
C ASP A 65 26.16 -24.85 -3.23
N TYR A 66 25.73 -25.05 -1.99
CA TYR A 66 25.27 -26.36 -1.52
C TYR A 66 24.11 -26.89 -2.38
N LEU A 67 23.11 -26.06 -2.66
CA LEU A 67 21.96 -26.44 -3.50
C LEU A 67 22.37 -26.83 -4.93
N ARG A 68 23.43 -26.20 -5.46
CA ARG A 68 24.03 -26.50 -6.78
C ARG A 68 24.86 -27.78 -6.77
N LYS A 69 25.47 -28.13 -5.63
CA LYS A 69 26.37 -29.27 -5.50
C LYS A 69 25.69 -30.53 -4.98
N THR A 70 24.41 -30.46 -4.60
CA THR A 70 23.68 -31.59 -4.00
C THR A 70 22.39 -32.00 -4.71
N THR A 71 21.96 -33.24 -4.47
CA THR A 71 20.63 -33.77 -4.85
C THR A 71 19.54 -33.24 -3.92
N ALA A 72 18.28 -33.65 -4.15
CA ALA A 72 17.16 -33.29 -3.28
C ALA A 72 17.32 -33.85 -1.85
N GLU A 73 18.06 -34.95 -1.71
CA GLU A 73 18.38 -35.63 -0.44
C GLU A 73 19.64 -35.06 0.25
N GLY A 74 20.25 -34.00 -0.29
CA GLY A 74 21.45 -33.39 0.29
C GLY A 74 22.77 -34.11 -0.02
N LYS A 75 22.77 -35.13 -0.88
CA LYS A 75 23.98 -35.87 -1.27
C LYS A 75 24.75 -35.13 -2.36
N ILE A 76 26.08 -35.15 -2.31
CA ILE A 76 26.95 -34.57 -3.36
C ILE A 76 26.58 -35.17 -4.73
N CYS A 77 26.36 -34.29 -5.72
CA CYS A 77 25.93 -34.67 -7.06
C CYS A 77 26.93 -35.61 -7.74
N HIS A 78 26.41 -36.58 -8.50
CA HIS A 78 27.21 -37.59 -9.19
C HIS A 78 28.21 -37.00 -10.21
N TRP A 79 27.85 -35.90 -10.90
CA TRP A 79 28.77 -35.24 -11.83
C TRP A 79 30.02 -34.68 -11.12
N LEU A 80 29.89 -34.23 -9.87
CA LEU A 80 30.99 -33.69 -9.08
C LEU A 80 31.90 -34.81 -8.57
N LYS A 81 31.33 -35.96 -8.22
CA LYS A 81 32.09 -37.20 -7.90
C LYS A 81 32.95 -37.65 -9.07
N LYS A 82 32.37 -37.70 -10.27
CA LYS A 82 33.11 -38.03 -11.50
C LYS A 82 34.25 -37.03 -11.80
N LYS A 83 34.05 -35.74 -11.49
CA LYS A 83 35.12 -34.73 -11.65
C LYS A 83 36.24 -34.93 -10.63
N HIS A 84 35.92 -35.25 -9.38
CA HIS A 84 36.91 -35.57 -8.34
C HIS A 84 37.76 -36.78 -8.75
N GLU A 85 37.13 -37.90 -9.12
CA GLU A 85 37.82 -39.11 -9.58
C GLU A 85 38.76 -38.84 -10.77
N LYS A 86 38.29 -38.07 -11.76
CA LYS A 86 39.10 -37.71 -12.94
C LYS A 86 40.23 -36.73 -12.63
N SER A 87 40.07 -35.89 -11.62
CA SER A 87 41.08 -34.88 -11.27
C SER A 87 42.34 -35.49 -10.64
N GLY A 88 42.25 -36.71 -10.10
CA GLY A 88 43.34 -37.32 -9.34
C GLY A 88 43.69 -36.55 -8.05
N SER A 89 42.80 -35.66 -7.58
CA SER A 89 43.04 -34.85 -6.38
C SER A 89 43.18 -35.72 -5.12
N ALA A 90 44.20 -35.46 -4.32
CA ALA A 90 44.39 -36.10 -3.01
C ALA A 90 43.41 -35.61 -1.93
N ALA A 91 42.63 -34.55 -2.20
CA ALA A 91 41.62 -34.05 -1.27
C ALA A 91 40.45 -35.03 -1.13
N SER A 92 39.79 -35.02 0.04
CA SER A 92 38.54 -35.75 0.22
C SER A 92 37.48 -35.25 -0.78
N LEU A 93 36.48 -36.09 -1.12
CA LEU A 93 35.38 -35.68 -1.99
C LEU A 93 34.68 -34.42 -1.46
N GLU A 94 34.56 -34.32 -0.14
CA GLU A 94 33.93 -33.22 0.59
C GLU A 94 34.73 -31.92 0.46
N ASP A 95 36.05 -31.97 0.66
CA ASP A 95 36.93 -30.81 0.50
C ASP A 95 37.04 -30.38 -0.96
N PHE A 96 37.08 -31.35 -1.89
CA PHE A 96 37.02 -31.08 -3.31
C PHE A 96 35.70 -30.38 -3.68
N ALA A 97 34.57 -30.88 -3.18
CA ALA A 97 33.27 -30.28 -3.43
C ALA A 97 33.16 -28.87 -2.83
N ALA A 98 33.68 -28.64 -1.63
CA ALA A 98 33.71 -27.32 -1.01
C ALA A 98 34.51 -26.32 -1.84
N ALA A 99 35.72 -26.69 -2.29
CA ALA A 99 36.61 -25.84 -3.09
C ALA A 99 36.16 -25.66 -4.56
N TYR A 100 35.30 -26.55 -5.07
CA TYR A 100 34.86 -26.53 -6.46
C TYR A 100 34.11 -25.23 -6.80
N THR A 101 34.60 -24.49 -7.80
CA THR A 101 33.93 -23.28 -8.31
C THR A 101 32.91 -23.65 -9.39
N MET A 102 31.65 -23.29 -9.17
CA MET A 102 30.57 -23.56 -10.11
C MET A 102 30.72 -22.74 -11.40
N GLN A 103 30.49 -23.37 -12.56
CA GLN A 103 30.52 -22.74 -13.89
C GLN A 103 29.18 -22.89 -14.65
N GLY A 104 28.11 -23.28 -13.94
CA GLY A 104 26.77 -23.45 -14.51
C GLY A 104 26.32 -24.90 -14.67
N GLU A 105 27.02 -25.86 -14.07
CA GLU A 105 26.67 -27.29 -14.15
C GLU A 105 25.27 -27.60 -13.59
N LYS A 106 24.86 -26.87 -12.55
CA LYS A 106 23.50 -26.93 -11.99
C LYS A 106 23.07 -25.55 -11.57
N VAL A 107 21.81 -25.22 -11.86
CA VAL A 107 21.25 -23.90 -11.58
C VAL A 107 20.17 -23.98 -10.51
N VAL A 108 20.12 -22.95 -9.66
CA VAL A 108 19.10 -22.77 -8.63
C VAL A 108 18.27 -21.55 -9.01
N ALA A 109 16.98 -21.77 -9.21
CA ALA A 109 15.98 -20.72 -9.34
C ALA A 109 15.48 -20.37 -7.93
N ALA A 110 16.14 -19.38 -7.33
CA ALA A 110 15.84 -18.94 -5.98
C ALA A 110 14.77 -17.85 -6.01
N GLU A 111 13.61 -18.15 -5.44
CA GLU A 111 12.51 -17.19 -5.33
C GLU A 111 12.66 -16.37 -4.04
N THR A 112 12.86 -15.06 -4.21
CA THR A 112 12.99 -14.08 -3.12
C THR A 112 11.93 -12.99 -3.23
N LEU A 113 11.66 -12.31 -2.13
CA LEU A 113 10.83 -11.11 -2.12
C LEU A 113 11.52 -9.95 -2.86
N SER A 114 10.73 -8.92 -3.17
CA SER A 114 11.24 -7.68 -3.78
C SER A 114 12.38 -7.07 -2.95
N LYS A 115 13.39 -6.51 -3.62
CA LYS A 115 14.52 -5.84 -2.97
C LYS A 115 14.12 -4.60 -2.15
N PHE A 116 12.91 -4.06 -2.37
CA PHE A 116 12.32 -3.01 -1.55
C PHE A 116 11.77 -3.54 -0.20
N ASN A 117 11.62 -4.85 -0.04
CA ASN A 117 11.15 -5.49 1.20
C ASN A 117 12.34 -5.82 2.11
N ASP A 118 12.23 -5.55 3.41
CA ASP A 118 13.30 -5.87 4.37
C ASP A 118 13.67 -7.36 4.37
N ARG A 119 12.68 -8.25 4.23
CA ARG A 119 12.88 -9.71 4.22
C ARG A 119 13.83 -10.20 3.13
N TYR A 120 13.94 -9.46 2.01
CA TYR A 120 14.89 -9.78 0.94
C TYR A 120 16.32 -9.83 1.45
N PHE A 121 16.72 -8.93 2.36
CA PHE A 121 18.09 -8.89 2.87
C PHE A 121 18.41 -10.12 3.74
N GLY A 122 17.41 -10.66 4.45
CA GLY A 122 17.54 -11.91 5.21
C GLY A 122 17.63 -13.12 4.29
N GLN A 123 16.79 -13.17 3.25
CA GLN A 123 16.85 -14.20 2.20
C GLN A 123 18.20 -14.17 1.46
N TRP A 124 18.72 -12.97 1.20
CA TRP A 124 20.02 -12.79 0.57
C TRP A 124 21.16 -13.31 1.47
N LEU A 125 21.14 -12.97 2.76
CA LEU A 125 22.12 -13.49 3.72
C LEU A 125 22.10 -15.02 3.74
N LEU A 126 20.90 -15.62 3.85
CA LEU A 126 20.73 -17.07 3.89
C LEU A 126 21.26 -17.75 2.63
N LEU A 127 21.10 -17.15 1.45
CA LEU A 127 21.61 -17.74 0.22
C LEU A 127 23.13 -17.61 0.05
N HIS A 128 23.69 -16.46 0.44
CA HIS A 128 25.02 -16.04 -0.01
C HIS A 128 26.11 -16.13 1.07
N VAL A 129 25.74 -16.04 2.34
CA VAL A 129 26.68 -16.10 3.45
C VAL A 129 26.72 -17.53 3.97
N PRO A 130 27.88 -18.19 4.07
CA PRO A 130 28.02 -19.45 4.78
C PRO A 130 27.62 -19.29 6.27
N PHE A 131 26.83 -20.21 6.81
CA PHE A 131 26.37 -20.19 8.20
C PHE A 131 26.32 -21.60 8.78
N ARG A 132 26.33 -21.71 10.12
CA ARG A 132 26.14 -22.99 10.82
C ARG A 132 24.68 -23.24 11.17
N LYS A 133 24.01 -22.20 11.67
CA LYS A 133 22.57 -22.14 11.88
C LYS A 133 22.00 -20.92 11.19
N ALA A 134 20.81 -21.05 10.60
CA ALA A 134 20.17 -19.94 9.92
C ALA A 134 20.03 -18.71 10.83
N THR A 135 19.75 -18.93 12.12
CA THR A 135 19.67 -17.88 13.14
C THR A 135 20.97 -17.14 13.41
N ASP A 136 22.13 -17.67 13.00
CA ASP A 136 23.43 -16.98 13.13
C ASP A 136 23.49 -15.72 12.24
N LEU A 137 22.64 -15.68 11.21
CA LEU A 137 22.52 -14.55 10.28
C LEU A 137 21.60 -13.44 10.82
N CYS A 138 20.91 -13.67 11.95
CA CYS A 138 20.07 -12.67 12.59
C CYS A 138 20.89 -11.67 13.40
N LEU A 139 20.32 -10.50 13.65
CA LEU A 139 20.94 -9.52 14.55
C LEU A 139 21.10 -10.09 15.98
N PRO A 140 22.24 -9.87 16.63
CA PRO A 140 22.41 -10.19 18.05
C PRO A 140 21.34 -9.50 18.91
N GLU A 141 20.91 -10.15 19.99
CA GLU A 141 19.78 -9.69 20.83
C GLU A 141 19.97 -8.25 21.37
N ARG A 142 21.22 -7.87 21.65
CA ARG A 142 21.54 -6.51 22.11
C ARG A 142 21.24 -5.45 21.04
N MET A 143 21.50 -5.76 19.76
CA MET A 143 21.26 -4.85 18.63
C MET A 143 19.82 -4.90 18.15
N SER A 144 19.18 -6.08 18.18
CA SER A 144 17.77 -6.25 17.79
C SER A 144 16.82 -5.40 18.65
N LYS A 145 17.19 -5.09 19.90
CA LYS A 145 16.42 -4.18 20.77
C LYS A 145 16.60 -2.69 20.45
N ARG A 146 17.57 -2.33 19.61
CA ARG A 146 17.90 -0.95 19.21
C ARG A 146 17.37 -0.59 17.83
N ILE A 147 17.14 -1.59 16.97
CA ILE A 147 16.65 -1.42 15.61
C ILE A 147 15.19 -1.88 15.56
N PRO A 148 14.28 -1.16 14.87
CA PRO A 148 12.92 -1.62 14.70
C PRO A 148 12.85 -2.96 13.94
N GLU A 149 11.87 -3.80 14.26
CA GLU A 149 11.66 -5.10 13.63
C GLU A 149 11.53 -4.99 12.11
N GLU A 150 10.98 -3.87 11.63
CA GLU A 150 10.72 -3.61 10.22
C GLU A 150 11.99 -3.31 9.39
N HIS A 151 13.16 -3.17 10.04
CA HIS A 151 14.46 -2.93 9.41
C HIS A 151 15.52 -3.96 9.82
N ARG A 152 15.09 -5.05 10.48
CA ARG A 152 16.00 -5.98 11.16
C ARG A 152 16.90 -6.74 10.19
N TYR A 153 16.41 -7.10 9.01
CA TYR A 153 17.19 -7.90 8.07
C TYR A 153 18.12 -7.05 7.25
N PHE A 154 17.70 -5.84 6.84
CA PHE A 154 18.63 -4.90 6.24
C PHE A 154 19.78 -4.56 7.19
N ALA A 155 19.47 -4.32 8.46
CA ALA A 155 20.50 -4.09 9.46
C ALA A 155 21.37 -5.34 9.71
N ALA A 156 20.80 -6.54 9.72
CA ALA A 156 21.58 -7.78 9.78
C ALA A 156 22.56 -7.88 8.61
N ALA A 157 22.10 -7.57 7.40
CA ALA A 157 22.94 -7.61 6.19
C ALA A 157 24.05 -6.56 6.21
N LEU A 158 23.74 -5.35 6.68
CA LEU A 158 24.69 -4.24 6.78
C LEU A 158 25.78 -4.48 7.84
N LEU A 159 25.41 -5.10 8.96
CA LEU A 159 26.27 -5.29 10.14
C LEU A 159 26.94 -6.67 10.18
N CYS A 160 26.58 -7.57 9.27
CA CYS A 160 27.19 -8.89 9.18
C CYS A 160 28.71 -8.76 9.00
N GLU A 161 29.48 -9.45 9.84
CA GLU A 161 30.95 -9.38 9.80
C GLU A 161 31.54 -10.24 8.69
N HIS A 162 30.76 -11.16 8.12
CA HIS A 162 31.23 -12.05 7.07
C HIS A 162 31.66 -11.24 5.82
N PRO A 163 32.85 -11.51 5.25
CA PRO A 163 33.39 -10.71 4.14
C PRO A 163 32.42 -10.55 2.95
N VAL A 164 31.68 -11.61 2.61
CA VAL A 164 30.69 -11.60 1.51
C VAL A 164 29.62 -10.53 1.73
N ALA A 165 29.09 -10.39 2.95
CA ALA A 165 28.06 -9.41 3.25
C ALA A 165 28.63 -8.00 3.34
N ARG A 166 29.80 -7.83 3.98
CA ARG A 166 30.49 -6.52 4.06
C ARG A 166 30.75 -5.95 2.67
N THR A 167 31.35 -6.73 1.79
CA THR A 167 31.66 -6.31 0.42
C THR A 167 30.39 -6.00 -0.39
N MET A 168 29.32 -6.76 -0.22
CA MET A 168 28.07 -6.51 -0.96
C MET A 168 27.35 -5.25 -0.46
N TRP A 169 27.18 -5.08 0.85
CA TRP A 169 26.22 -4.09 1.38
C TRP A 169 26.83 -2.77 1.82
N GLN A 170 28.16 -2.63 1.78
CA GLN A 170 28.87 -1.38 2.10
C GLN A 170 29.45 -0.67 0.87
N ASP A 171 29.58 -1.36 -0.27
CA ASP A 171 30.14 -0.81 -1.51
C ASP A 171 29.05 -0.61 -2.58
N ASP A 172 28.82 0.64 -2.96
CA ASP A 172 27.80 1.00 -3.95
C ASP A 172 28.14 0.57 -5.37
N ASP A 173 29.43 0.53 -5.73
CA ASP A 173 29.87 0.09 -7.05
C ASP A 173 29.73 -1.42 -7.18
N ARG A 174 29.95 -2.16 -6.08
CA ARG A 174 29.65 -3.58 -6.04
C ARG A 174 28.17 -3.87 -6.21
N ILE A 175 27.29 -3.13 -5.51
CA ILE A 175 25.84 -3.26 -5.67
C ILE A 175 25.42 -2.95 -7.11
N ARG A 176 25.97 -1.87 -7.69
CA ARG A 176 25.69 -1.48 -9.07
C ARG A 176 26.11 -2.57 -10.06
N ALA A 177 27.30 -3.13 -9.89
CA ALA A 177 27.81 -4.22 -10.72
C ALA A 177 26.91 -5.46 -10.62
N GLU A 178 26.51 -5.83 -9.40
CA GLU A 178 25.61 -6.97 -9.15
C GLU A 178 24.25 -6.76 -9.82
N PHE A 179 23.60 -5.61 -9.63
CA PHE A 179 22.27 -5.38 -10.21
C PHE A 179 22.31 -5.23 -11.74
N LYS A 180 23.43 -4.74 -12.28
CA LYS A 180 23.64 -4.74 -13.73
C LYS A 180 23.76 -6.17 -14.28
N MET A 181 24.42 -7.08 -13.56
CA MET A 181 24.46 -8.51 -13.92
C MET A 181 23.08 -9.17 -13.87
N GLU A 182 22.20 -8.72 -12.97
CA GLU A 182 20.79 -9.15 -12.90
C GLU A 182 19.90 -8.54 -14.01
N ALA A 183 20.49 -7.86 -15.00
CA ALA A 183 19.80 -7.19 -16.10
C ALA A 183 18.78 -6.13 -15.66
N HIS A 184 18.97 -5.53 -14.48
CA HIS A 184 18.17 -4.38 -14.06
C HIS A 184 18.50 -3.14 -14.89
N THR A 185 17.48 -2.35 -15.21
CA THR A 185 17.65 -1.08 -15.93
C THR A 185 18.45 -0.09 -15.07
N LYS A 186 19.17 0.83 -15.72
CA LYS A 186 19.94 1.87 -15.03
C LYS A 186 19.08 2.64 -14.02
N ASP A 187 17.86 2.99 -14.39
CA ASP A 187 16.89 3.72 -13.57
C ASP A 187 16.49 2.95 -12.30
N HIS A 188 16.29 1.64 -12.44
CA HIS A 188 16.00 0.77 -11.31
C HIS A 188 17.19 0.68 -10.35
N VAL A 189 18.41 0.54 -10.88
CA VAL A 189 19.63 0.48 -10.07
C VAL A 189 19.85 1.76 -9.28
N GLU A 190 19.68 2.93 -9.90
CA GLU A 190 19.84 4.21 -9.19
C GLU A 190 18.79 4.41 -8.09
N THR A 191 17.54 4.01 -8.34
CA THR A 191 16.48 4.02 -7.31
C THR A 191 16.84 3.13 -6.12
N MET A 192 17.38 1.94 -6.40
CA MET A 192 17.77 1.00 -5.35
C MET A 192 18.99 1.47 -4.55
N LEU A 193 19.99 2.07 -5.19
CA LEU A 193 21.14 2.63 -4.50
C LEU A 193 20.72 3.79 -3.58
N ALA A 194 19.82 4.65 -4.05
CA ALA A 194 19.27 5.74 -3.24
C ALA A 194 18.50 5.21 -2.01
N MET A 195 17.74 4.12 -2.18
CA MET A 195 17.10 3.43 -1.06
C MET A 195 18.13 2.88 -0.06
N ILE A 196 19.13 2.13 -0.54
CA ILE A 196 20.14 1.49 0.31
C ILE A 196 20.90 2.55 1.13
N ARG A 197 21.35 3.63 0.51
CA ARG A 197 22.00 4.76 1.20
C ARG A 197 21.10 5.35 2.29
N THR A 198 19.84 5.61 1.97
CA THR A 198 18.86 6.15 2.92
C THR A 198 18.63 5.19 4.10
N HIS A 199 18.54 3.88 3.83
CA HIS A 199 18.39 2.87 4.88
C HIS A 199 19.66 2.71 5.72
N ARG A 200 20.87 2.84 5.16
CA ARG A 200 22.13 2.86 5.93
C ARG A 200 22.10 4.00 6.96
N GLY A 201 21.74 5.21 6.53
CA GLY A 201 21.58 6.37 7.42
C GLY A 201 20.52 6.13 8.50
N LEU A 202 19.36 5.59 8.12
CA LEU A 202 18.29 5.27 9.08
C LEU A 202 18.72 4.25 10.14
N VAL A 203 19.41 3.17 9.76
CA VAL A 203 19.94 2.19 10.71
C VAL A 203 20.98 2.83 11.62
N GLN A 204 21.87 3.65 11.07
CA GLN A 204 22.88 4.35 11.85
C GLN A 204 22.24 5.26 12.92
N ASP A 205 21.18 5.99 12.58
CA ASP A 205 20.44 6.84 13.52
C ASP A 205 19.82 6.05 14.70
N TYR A 206 19.46 4.79 14.51
CA TYR A 206 19.01 3.93 15.61
C TYR A 206 20.19 3.40 16.43
N LEU A 207 21.31 3.11 15.78
CA LEU A 207 22.53 2.61 16.40
C LEU A 207 23.35 3.66 17.15
N ASP A 208 23.19 4.94 16.84
CA ASP A 208 23.80 6.03 17.60
C ASP A 208 22.86 6.59 18.68
N GLY A 209 21.56 6.26 18.61
CA GLY A 209 20.54 6.69 19.57
C GLY A 209 19.83 8.00 19.21
N SER A 210 20.07 8.56 18.02
CA SER A 210 19.32 9.68 17.45
C SER A 210 17.84 9.35 17.27
N LEU A 211 17.52 8.09 17.00
CA LEU A 211 16.19 7.50 16.98
C LEU A 211 16.06 6.40 18.03
N ASP A 212 14.86 6.27 18.62
CA ASP A 212 14.56 5.29 19.68
C ASP A 212 13.55 4.26 19.18
N ALA A 213 14.04 3.08 18.79
CA ALA A 213 13.18 1.98 18.34
C ALA A 213 12.18 1.53 19.40
N ARG A 214 12.56 1.55 20.70
CA ARG A 214 11.65 1.16 21.79
C ARG A 214 10.59 2.22 22.00
N GLY A 215 10.98 3.48 21.97
CA GLY A 215 10.07 4.62 22.04
C GLY A 215 9.06 4.62 20.90
N ASP A 216 9.53 4.36 19.68
CA ASP A 216 8.70 4.28 18.48
C ASP A 216 7.70 3.12 18.59
N ARG A 217 8.15 1.93 19.00
CA ARG A 217 7.26 0.78 19.23
C ARG A 217 6.20 1.10 20.30
N ARG A 218 6.59 1.64 21.46
CA ARG A 218 5.65 2.04 22.52
C ARG A 218 4.66 3.10 22.01
N GLN A 219 5.12 4.04 21.18
CA GLN A 219 4.24 5.05 20.58
C GLN A 219 3.22 4.40 19.64
N ARG A 220 3.65 3.45 18.79
CA ARG A 220 2.76 2.68 17.90
C ARG A 220 1.75 1.86 18.70
N GLU A 221 2.19 1.13 19.73
CA GLU A 221 1.31 0.36 20.62
C GLU A 221 0.30 1.27 21.34
N ARG A 222 0.73 2.43 21.87
CA ARG A 222 -0.17 3.42 22.48
C ARG A 222 -1.17 3.98 21.47
N ARG A 223 -0.75 4.22 20.21
CA ARG A 223 -1.64 4.69 19.14
C ARG A 223 -2.63 3.60 18.73
N ARG A 224 -2.17 2.35 18.55
CA ARG A 224 -3.03 1.18 18.33
C ARG A 224 -3.99 0.97 19.48
N ALA A 225 -3.56 1.13 20.73
CA ALA A 225 -4.44 1.05 21.90
C ALA A 225 -5.42 2.23 21.99
N LYS A 226 -5.05 3.43 21.51
CA LYS A 226 -5.96 4.59 21.39
C LYS A 226 -6.91 4.52 20.19
N GLN A 227 -6.55 3.76 19.16
CA GLN A 227 -7.40 3.49 18.00
C GLN A 227 -8.28 2.25 18.23
N GLY A 228 -7.76 1.27 18.98
CA GLY A 228 -8.40 0.04 19.43
C GLY A 228 -9.21 0.19 20.72
N LYS A 229 -8.97 1.23 21.53
CA LYS A 229 -10.02 1.84 22.34
C LYS A 229 -10.79 2.73 21.41
N PRO A 230 -11.98 2.33 20.97
CA PRO A 230 -12.70 3.16 20.04
C PRO A 230 -12.91 4.54 20.65
N SER A 231 -12.56 5.59 19.91
CA SER A 231 -13.23 6.86 20.17
C SER A 231 -14.73 6.57 20.08
N LYS A 232 -15.56 7.11 20.98
CA LYS A 232 -17.04 7.03 20.90
C LYS A 232 -17.62 7.49 19.53
N SER A 233 -16.78 7.98 18.62
CA SER A 233 -17.13 8.35 17.24
C SER A 233 -16.59 7.44 16.13
N GLN A 234 -15.68 6.50 16.42
CA GLN A 234 -15.15 5.54 15.43
C GLN A 234 -15.26 4.07 15.86
N ALA A 235 -15.56 3.74 17.12
CA ALA A 235 -16.55 2.66 17.30
C ALA A 235 -17.87 3.24 16.83
N GLY A 236 -18.26 2.85 15.63
CA GLY A 236 -19.60 2.29 15.62
C GLY A 236 -19.53 1.04 16.48
N CYS A 237 -20.51 0.88 17.36
CA CYS A 237 -20.69 -0.33 18.14
C CYS A 237 -20.43 -1.57 17.28
N THR A 238 -19.47 -2.41 17.66
CA THR A 238 -19.34 -3.75 17.06
C THR A 238 -20.31 -4.72 17.70
N ASP A 239 -20.88 -4.39 18.86
CA ASP A 239 -21.97 -5.14 19.46
C ASP A 239 -23.23 -5.01 18.56
N PRO A 240 -23.69 -6.13 17.95
CA PRO A 240 -24.88 -6.13 17.10
C PRO A 240 -26.15 -5.65 17.81
N SER A 241 -26.17 -5.62 19.15
CA SER A 241 -27.29 -5.14 19.96
C SER A 241 -27.64 -3.66 19.70
N GLU A 242 -26.64 -2.82 19.38
CA GLU A 242 -26.83 -1.39 19.10
C GLU A 242 -27.19 -1.08 17.64
N PHE A 243 -27.14 -2.07 16.74
CA PHE A 243 -27.50 -1.88 15.35
C PHE A 243 -28.98 -1.58 15.18
N ASN A 244 -29.31 -0.56 14.38
CA ASN A 244 -30.70 -0.32 14.03
C ASN A 244 -31.24 -1.43 13.11
N ARG A 245 -32.56 -1.47 12.88
CA ARG A 245 -33.21 -2.49 12.03
C ARG A 245 -32.60 -2.62 10.64
N GLN A 246 -32.18 -1.52 10.00
CA GLN A 246 -31.57 -1.55 8.66
C GLN A 246 -30.15 -2.12 8.70
N GLN A 247 -29.38 -1.79 9.74
CA GLN A 247 -28.04 -2.31 9.97
C GLN A 247 -28.08 -3.81 10.29
N ARG A 248 -29.04 -4.27 11.11
CA ARG A 248 -29.25 -5.70 11.39
C ARG A 248 -29.61 -6.47 10.13
N ARG A 249 -30.61 -6.01 9.36
CA ARG A 249 -30.97 -6.62 8.08
C ARG A 249 -29.78 -6.70 7.11
N PHE A 250 -28.93 -5.66 7.08
CA PHE A 250 -27.71 -5.68 6.27
C PHE A 250 -26.74 -6.76 6.76
N LYS A 251 -26.48 -6.81 8.07
CA LYS A 251 -25.63 -7.81 8.70
C LYS A 251 -26.12 -9.23 8.40
N ASP A 252 -27.40 -9.51 8.63
CA ASP A 252 -28.01 -10.83 8.47
C ASP A 252 -27.88 -11.36 7.04
N LEU A 253 -27.96 -10.47 6.03
CA LEU A 253 -27.79 -10.83 4.63
C LEU A 253 -26.33 -11.18 4.29
N VAL A 254 -25.37 -10.44 4.85
CA VAL A 254 -23.95 -10.73 4.66
C VAL A 254 -23.58 -12.01 5.41
N ASP A 255 -24.01 -12.15 6.66
CA ASP A 255 -23.72 -13.32 7.48
C ASP A 255 -24.30 -14.61 6.88
N SER A 256 -25.51 -14.58 6.32
CA SER A 256 -26.11 -15.77 5.69
C SER A 256 -25.36 -16.22 4.43
N THR A 257 -24.84 -15.26 3.65
CA THR A 257 -24.02 -15.59 2.47
C THR A 257 -22.63 -16.09 2.86
N VAL A 258 -22.03 -15.54 3.93
CA VAL A 258 -20.78 -16.05 4.50
C VAL A 258 -20.97 -17.46 5.08
N ASP A 259 -22.06 -17.70 5.81
CA ASP A 259 -22.35 -19.01 6.41
C ASP A 259 -22.48 -20.09 5.35
N ARG A 260 -23.13 -19.79 4.22
CA ARG A 260 -23.20 -20.69 3.08
C ARG A 260 -21.83 -20.95 2.46
N ALA A 261 -20.99 -19.93 2.30
CA ALA A 261 -19.65 -20.09 1.74
C ALA A 261 -18.79 -21.01 2.61
N LEU A 262 -18.83 -20.84 3.94
CA LEU A 262 -18.13 -21.70 4.88
C LEU A 262 -18.70 -23.13 4.90
N ALA A 263 -20.01 -23.28 4.83
CA ALA A 263 -20.65 -24.60 4.77
C ALA A 263 -20.22 -25.39 3.53
N ILE A 264 -19.96 -24.74 2.39
CA ILE A 264 -19.45 -25.41 1.18
C ILE A 264 -18.04 -25.98 1.40
N GLU A 265 -17.19 -25.32 2.19
CA GLU A 265 -15.83 -25.81 2.48
C GLU A 265 -15.83 -27.04 3.40
N GLU A 266 -16.83 -27.14 4.29
CA GLU A 266 -16.96 -28.23 5.26
C GLU A 266 -17.85 -29.39 4.78
N ALA A 267 -18.69 -29.16 3.76
CA ALA A 267 -19.67 -30.13 3.27
C ALA A 267 -19.04 -31.26 2.42
N GLY A 268 -19.69 -32.43 2.43
CA GLY A 268 -19.44 -33.48 1.44
C GLY A 268 -19.87 -33.06 0.04
N GLU A 269 -19.32 -33.73 -0.98
CA GLU A 269 -19.43 -33.35 -2.40
C GLU A 269 -20.86 -33.02 -2.87
N THR A 270 -21.84 -33.88 -2.55
CA THR A 270 -23.24 -33.69 -2.95
C THR A 270 -23.89 -32.44 -2.33
N GLU A 271 -23.62 -32.17 -1.05
CA GLU A 271 -24.18 -30.99 -0.37
C GLU A 271 -23.45 -29.72 -0.80
N ALA A 272 -22.12 -29.80 -1.01
CA ALA A 272 -21.33 -28.69 -1.55
C ALA A 272 -21.85 -28.26 -2.93
N ASP A 273 -22.17 -29.21 -3.83
CA ASP A 273 -22.70 -28.91 -5.16
C ASP A 273 -24.09 -28.28 -5.11
N ARG A 274 -24.96 -28.76 -4.23
CA ARG A 274 -26.27 -28.13 -3.99
C ARG A 274 -26.11 -26.68 -3.54
N LEU A 275 -25.24 -26.43 -2.55
CA LEU A 275 -25.01 -25.09 -2.03
C LEU A 275 -24.33 -24.16 -3.05
N ARG A 276 -23.46 -24.69 -3.93
CA ARG A 276 -22.90 -23.95 -5.08
C ARG A 276 -23.98 -23.56 -6.07
N GLU A 277 -24.91 -24.45 -6.40
CA GLU A 277 -26.02 -24.14 -7.31
C GLU A 277 -26.94 -23.07 -6.71
N GLU A 278 -27.22 -23.15 -5.40
CA GLU A 278 -27.93 -22.09 -4.68
C GLU A 278 -27.17 -20.74 -4.73
N ALA A 279 -25.83 -20.77 -4.62
CA ALA A 279 -24.98 -19.58 -4.70
C ALA A 279 -24.97 -18.92 -6.09
N ARG A 280 -25.06 -19.70 -7.17
CA ARG A 280 -25.10 -19.18 -8.56
C ARG A 280 -26.29 -18.26 -8.82
N SER A 281 -27.41 -18.50 -8.15
CA SER A 281 -28.59 -17.62 -8.20
C SER A 281 -28.43 -16.33 -7.35
N GLY A 282 -27.42 -16.30 -6.48
CA GLY A 282 -27.12 -15.23 -5.55
C GLY A 282 -26.71 -13.93 -6.23
N ARG A 283 -26.92 -12.82 -5.51
CA ARG A 283 -26.56 -11.46 -5.92
C ARG A 283 -25.55 -10.87 -4.94
N ALA A 284 -24.64 -10.05 -5.45
CA ALA A 284 -23.74 -9.26 -4.62
C ALA A 284 -24.55 -8.31 -3.74
N THR A 285 -24.17 -8.18 -2.47
CA THR A 285 -24.87 -7.31 -1.52
C THR A 285 -24.31 -5.90 -1.58
N THR A 286 -25.12 -4.93 -2.00
CA THR A 286 -24.72 -3.54 -2.13
C THR A 286 -25.41 -2.68 -1.08
N CYS A 287 -24.63 -2.14 -0.14
CA CYS A 287 -25.11 -1.25 0.92
C CYS A 287 -24.73 0.21 0.63
N LEU A 288 -25.74 1.03 0.39
CA LEU A 288 -25.61 2.45 0.09
C LEU A 288 -26.04 3.31 1.27
N GLY A 289 -25.55 4.54 1.32
CA GLY A 289 -26.08 5.53 2.26
C GLY A 289 -25.12 6.68 2.49
N PRO A 290 -25.58 7.78 3.12
CA PRO A 290 -24.72 8.90 3.47
C PRO A 290 -23.43 8.50 4.22
N PRO A 291 -22.39 9.32 4.22
CA PRO A 291 -21.24 9.19 5.11
C PRO A 291 -21.69 9.09 6.56
N GLY A 292 -21.07 8.17 7.29
CA GLY A 292 -21.34 8.00 8.71
C GLY A 292 -22.63 7.25 9.06
N THR A 293 -23.29 6.56 8.13
CA THR A 293 -24.44 5.69 8.46
C THR A 293 -24.10 4.33 9.05
N GLY A 294 -22.80 4.05 9.26
CA GLY A 294 -22.34 2.79 9.85
C GLY A 294 -22.22 1.62 8.88
N LYS A 295 -22.14 1.86 7.55
CA LYS A 295 -21.90 0.82 6.54
C LYS A 295 -20.67 -0.02 6.86
N THR A 296 -19.52 0.64 6.94
CA THR A 296 -18.23 0.02 7.26
C THR A 296 -18.23 -0.61 8.66
N THR A 297 -18.95 -0.02 9.63
CA THR A 297 -19.10 -0.60 10.98
C THR A 297 -19.80 -1.95 10.95
N VAL A 298 -20.93 -2.06 10.23
CA VAL A 298 -21.66 -3.33 10.13
C VAL A 298 -20.79 -4.40 9.46
N VAL A 299 -20.10 -4.03 8.39
CA VAL A 299 -19.19 -4.96 7.71
C VAL A 299 -18.04 -5.38 8.62
N PHE A 300 -17.46 -4.50 9.45
CA PHE A 300 -16.44 -4.92 10.41
C PHE A 300 -16.95 -5.98 11.38
N ALA A 301 -18.20 -5.90 11.85
CA ALA A 301 -18.79 -6.96 12.67
C ALA A 301 -18.98 -8.28 11.89
N CYS A 302 -19.28 -8.22 10.58
CA CYS A 302 -19.30 -9.41 9.72
C CYS A 302 -17.90 -10.00 9.52
N ILE A 303 -16.88 -9.17 9.33
CA ILE A 303 -15.48 -9.59 9.19
C ILE A 303 -15.01 -10.30 10.47
N GLU A 304 -15.24 -9.69 11.63
CA GLU A 304 -14.87 -10.25 12.94
C GLU A 304 -15.53 -11.62 13.14
N ARG A 305 -16.84 -11.75 12.85
CA ARG A 305 -17.55 -13.04 12.91
C ARG A 305 -17.03 -14.07 11.89
N ALA A 306 -16.73 -13.65 10.66
CA ALA A 306 -16.20 -14.56 9.64
C ALA A 306 -14.85 -15.16 10.07
N LEU A 307 -13.99 -14.34 10.69
CA LEU A 307 -12.71 -14.78 11.25
C LEU A 307 -12.88 -15.71 12.45
N GLU A 308 -13.83 -15.43 13.33
CA GLU A 308 -14.17 -16.32 14.46
C GLU A 308 -14.60 -17.71 13.99
N LYS A 309 -15.19 -17.81 12.79
CA LYS A 309 -15.54 -19.07 12.14
C LYS A 309 -14.44 -19.65 11.25
N GLY A 310 -13.21 -19.14 11.31
CA GLY A 310 -12.08 -19.63 10.52
C GLY A 310 -12.06 -19.20 9.05
N GLY A 311 -12.96 -18.32 8.64
CA GLY A 311 -13.09 -17.87 7.25
C GLY A 311 -12.01 -16.86 6.83
N LYS A 312 -11.65 -16.88 5.55
CA LYS A 312 -10.75 -15.90 4.93
C LYS A 312 -11.53 -14.72 4.35
N VAL A 313 -11.00 -13.51 4.56
CA VAL A 313 -11.66 -12.26 4.15
C VAL A 313 -10.73 -11.39 3.32
N LEU A 314 -11.27 -10.82 2.24
CA LEU A 314 -10.63 -9.78 1.43
C LEU A 314 -11.34 -8.42 1.61
N LEU A 315 -10.61 -7.38 1.98
CA LEU A 315 -11.08 -6.00 2.05
C LEU A 315 -10.36 -5.13 1.00
N ALA A 316 -11.06 -4.83 -0.08
CA ALA A 316 -10.62 -3.97 -1.18
C ALA A 316 -11.10 -2.53 -1.00
N LEU A 317 -10.16 -1.58 -1.14
CA LEU A 317 -10.39 -0.15 -0.88
C LEU A 317 -9.97 0.69 -2.11
N PRO A 318 -10.50 1.90 -2.32
CA PRO A 318 -10.16 2.67 -3.52
C PRO A 318 -8.74 3.25 -3.48
N THR A 319 -8.19 3.48 -2.28
CA THR A 319 -6.89 4.12 -2.10
C THR A 319 -6.01 3.36 -1.11
N ALA A 320 -4.70 3.40 -1.34
CA ALA A 320 -3.72 2.76 -0.47
C ALA A 320 -3.69 3.39 0.93
N GLN A 321 -4.03 4.67 1.06
CA GLN A 321 -4.20 5.33 2.35
C GLN A 321 -5.30 4.67 3.20
N LEU A 322 -6.46 4.35 2.61
CA LEU A 322 -7.51 3.64 3.33
C LEU A 322 -7.05 2.21 3.66
N ALA A 323 -6.35 1.54 2.73
CA ALA A 323 -5.80 0.20 2.96
C ALA A 323 -4.82 0.16 4.15
N SER A 324 -3.86 1.08 4.23
CA SER A 324 -2.92 1.16 5.37
C SER A 324 -3.66 1.40 6.70
N ARG A 325 -4.69 2.26 6.73
CA ARG A 325 -5.53 2.44 7.93
C ARG A 325 -6.23 1.15 8.35
N MET A 326 -6.70 0.36 7.40
CA MET A 326 -7.35 -0.92 7.69
C MET A 326 -6.34 -1.98 8.14
N LYS A 327 -5.13 -1.99 7.57
CA LYS A 327 -4.01 -2.84 8.04
C LYS A 327 -3.60 -2.50 9.46
N ALA A 328 -3.61 -1.23 9.84
CA ALA A 328 -3.36 -0.84 11.23
C ALA A 328 -4.42 -1.39 12.21
N ARG A 329 -5.66 -1.63 11.74
CA ARG A 329 -6.76 -2.20 12.53
C ARG A 329 -6.70 -3.73 12.59
N PHE A 330 -6.70 -4.39 11.43
CA PHE A 330 -6.83 -5.84 11.36
C PHE A 330 -5.50 -6.59 11.32
N GLY A 331 -4.38 -5.89 11.09
CA GLY A 331 -3.08 -6.52 10.90
C GLY A 331 -3.11 -7.52 9.75
N ASP A 332 -2.48 -8.67 9.97
CA ASP A 332 -2.39 -9.77 9.00
C ASP A 332 -3.55 -10.77 9.14
N LYS A 333 -4.62 -10.43 9.88
CA LYS A 333 -5.79 -11.32 10.07
C LYS A 333 -6.65 -11.45 8.80
N ILE A 334 -6.60 -10.47 7.91
CA ILE A 334 -7.36 -10.43 6.66
C ILE A 334 -6.49 -9.89 5.53
N ASP A 335 -6.86 -10.19 4.29
CA ASP A 335 -6.22 -9.61 3.13
C ASP A 335 -6.78 -8.21 2.86
N ILE A 336 -5.90 -7.22 2.76
CA ILE A 336 -6.27 -5.82 2.56
C ILE A 336 -5.45 -5.22 1.45
N ASP A 337 -6.13 -4.76 0.41
CA ASP A 337 -5.47 -4.07 -0.70
C ASP A 337 -6.34 -3.00 -1.36
N THR A 338 -5.75 -2.30 -2.33
CA THR A 338 -6.50 -1.45 -3.24
C THR A 338 -7.30 -2.28 -4.23
N CYS A 339 -8.44 -1.78 -4.73
CA CYS A 339 -9.24 -2.50 -5.74
C CYS A 339 -8.41 -2.88 -6.97
N HIS A 340 -7.50 -2.01 -7.41
CA HIS A 340 -6.65 -2.27 -8.57
C HIS A 340 -5.69 -3.44 -8.36
N ALA A 341 -5.14 -3.58 -7.16
CA ALA A 341 -4.23 -4.68 -6.81
C ALA A 341 -5.01 -5.97 -6.51
N ALA A 342 -6.09 -5.87 -5.72
CA ALA A 342 -6.88 -7.02 -5.29
C ALA A 342 -7.53 -7.79 -6.46
N PHE A 343 -7.89 -7.08 -7.54
CA PHE A 343 -8.60 -7.66 -8.69
C PHE A 343 -7.79 -7.59 -9.99
N GLY A 344 -6.49 -7.22 -9.93
CA GLY A 344 -5.63 -7.13 -11.12
C GLY A 344 -6.15 -6.15 -12.20
N LEU A 345 -6.83 -5.07 -11.80
CA LEU A 345 -7.58 -4.21 -12.74
C LEU A 345 -6.70 -3.47 -13.77
N HIS A 346 -5.39 -3.43 -13.55
CA HIS A 346 -4.39 -2.83 -14.44
C HIS A 346 -3.96 -3.76 -15.58
N GLU A 347 -4.19 -5.07 -15.45
CA GLU A 347 -3.85 -6.06 -16.46
C GLU A 347 -4.88 -6.07 -17.60
N ALA A 348 -4.48 -6.51 -18.79
CA ALA A 348 -5.43 -6.73 -19.87
C ALA A 348 -6.51 -7.74 -19.44
N ALA A 349 -7.76 -7.53 -19.87
CA ALA A 349 -8.90 -8.35 -19.42
C ALA A 349 -8.70 -9.85 -19.65
N GLU A 350 -7.94 -10.23 -20.68
CA GLU A 350 -7.62 -11.61 -21.07
C GLU A 350 -6.58 -12.30 -20.17
N GLN A 351 -5.84 -11.56 -19.33
CA GLN A 351 -4.76 -12.10 -18.49
C GLN A 351 -5.17 -12.27 -17.01
N GLY A 352 -6.22 -11.57 -16.56
CA GLY A 352 -6.59 -11.47 -15.13
C GLY A 352 -7.84 -12.26 -14.73
N GLU A 353 -8.13 -13.39 -15.37
CA GLU A 353 -9.34 -14.21 -15.10
C GLU A 353 -9.15 -15.26 -14.01
N ALA A 354 -7.92 -15.67 -13.69
CA ALA A 354 -7.64 -16.63 -12.61
C ALA A 354 -7.53 -15.93 -11.24
N SER A 355 -8.55 -15.17 -10.86
CA SER A 355 -8.60 -14.60 -9.51
C SER A 355 -8.96 -15.70 -8.52
N LEU A 356 -8.08 -15.97 -7.53
CA LEU A 356 -8.31 -16.92 -6.42
C LEU A 356 -9.42 -16.44 -5.45
N LEU A 357 -10.50 -15.83 -5.95
CA LEU A 357 -11.59 -15.32 -5.09
C LEU A 357 -12.27 -16.43 -4.31
N SER A 358 -12.26 -17.66 -4.85
CA SER A 358 -12.83 -18.85 -4.22
C SER A 358 -12.22 -19.20 -2.86
N MET A 359 -11.03 -18.70 -2.54
CA MET A 359 -10.42 -18.93 -1.23
C MET A 359 -11.00 -18.07 -0.10
N TYR A 360 -11.86 -17.09 -0.43
CA TYR A 360 -12.45 -16.17 0.55
C TYR A 360 -13.92 -16.53 0.79
N CYS A 361 -14.36 -16.46 2.05
CA CYS A 361 -15.79 -16.52 2.37
C CYS A 361 -16.46 -15.14 2.27
N LEU A 362 -15.70 -14.05 2.40
CA LEU A 362 -16.20 -12.67 2.36
C LEU A 362 -15.24 -11.75 1.59
N ILE A 363 -15.77 -11.05 0.59
CA ILE A 363 -15.08 -10.02 -0.19
C ILE A 363 -15.82 -8.71 -0.03
N VAL A 364 -15.13 -7.68 0.44
CA VAL A 364 -15.69 -6.35 0.67
C VAL A 364 -15.00 -5.35 -0.25
N VAL A 365 -15.79 -4.57 -0.99
CA VAL A 365 -15.34 -3.43 -1.78
C VAL A 365 -15.95 -2.15 -1.18
N ASP A 366 -15.15 -1.38 -0.45
CA ASP A 366 -15.62 -0.10 0.12
C ASP A 366 -15.47 1.06 -0.89
N GLU A 367 -16.29 2.09 -0.70
CA GLU A 367 -16.35 3.30 -1.55
C GLU A 367 -16.52 3.00 -3.05
N VAL A 368 -17.48 2.14 -3.39
CA VAL A 368 -17.82 1.71 -4.77
C VAL A 368 -18.04 2.86 -5.76
N SER A 369 -18.41 4.06 -5.29
CA SER A 369 -18.55 5.25 -6.14
C SER A 369 -17.23 5.77 -6.72
N GLN A 370 -16.08 5.28 -6.22
CA GLN A 370 -14.76 5.55 -6.76
C GLN A 370 -14.39 4.65 -7.94
N LEU A 371 -15.14 3.58 -8.19
CA LEU A 371 -14.94 2.73 -9.37
C LEU A 371 -15.63 3.34 -10.60
N ASP A 372 -15.08 3.07 -11.76
CA ASP A 372 -15.79 3.23 -13.02
C ASP A 372 -16.64 1.99 -13.33
N MET A 373 -17.45 2.08 -14.39
CA MET A 373 -18.32 0.99 -14.81
C MET A 373 -17.53 -0.27 -15.23
N THR A 374 -16.42 -0.09 -15.96
CA THR A 374 -15.61 -1.18 -16.51
C THR A 374 -14.97 -2.02 -15.42
N ASN A 375 -14.36 -1.39 -14.41
CA ASN A 375 -13.76 -2.10 -13.28
C ASN A 375 -14.82 -2.79 -12.43
N PHE A 376 -15.97 -2.16 -12.22
CA PHE A 376 -17.09 -2.78 -11.52
C PHE A 376 -17.56 -4.07 -12.23
N ASP A 377 -17.73 -4.01 -13.55
CA ASP A 377 -18.12 -5.17 -14.34
C ASP A 377 -17.08 -6.30 -14.27
N ARG A 378 -15.79 -5.94 -14.31
CA ARG A 378 -14.70 -6.91 -14.18
C ARG A 378 -14.72 -7.63 -12.83
N ILE A 379 -14.94 -6.91 -11.72
CA ILE A 379 -15.06 -7.52 -10.38
C ILE A 379 -16.23 -8.51 -10.35
N LEU A 380 -17.38 -8.16 -10.92
CA LEU A 380 -18.54 -9.06 -10.98
C LEU A 380 -18.30 -10.29 -11.85
N ARG A 381 -17.55 -10.17 -12.94
CA ARG A 381 -17.16 -11.32 -13.78
C ARG A 381 -16.21 -12.25 -13.03
N GLN A 382 -15.18 -11.74 -12.35
CA GLN A 382 -14.29 -12.55 -11.51
C GLN A 382 -15.06 -13.25 -10.38
N TRP A 383 -16.01 -12.56 -9.74
CA TRP A 383 -16.87 -13.16 -8.72
C TRP A 383 -17.78 -14.26 -9.30
N ALA A 384 -18.30 -14.06 -10.51
CA ALA A 384 -19.07 -15.09 -11.22
C ALA A 384 -18.21 -16.30 -11.61
N ALA A 385 -16.94 -16.09 -11.97
CA ALA A 385 -15.98 -17.16 -12.23
C ALA A 385 -15.66 -17.97 -10.96
N ALA A 386 -15.71 -17.34 -9.79
CA ALA A 386 -15.65 -18.01 -8.48
C ALA A 386 -17.02 -18.57 -8.02
N GLU A 387 -17.87 -18.93 -8.99
CA GLU A 387 -19.21 -19.52 -8.80
C GLU A 387 -20.16 -18.73 -7.90
N ARG A 388 -19.84 -17.45 -7.62
CA ARG A 388 -20.56 -16.58 -6.69
C ARG A 388 -20.63 -17.13 -5.26
N VAL A 389 -19.74 -18.07 -4.91
CA VAL A 389 -19.67 -18.68 -3.59
C VAL A 389 -19.27 -17.66 -2.52
N PRO A 390 -18.18 -16.87 -2.69
CA PRO A 390 -17.82 -15.85 -1.71
C PRO A 390 -18.92 -14.80 -1.55
N ALA A 391 -19.20 -14.36 -0.32
CA ALA A 391 -20.09 -13.22 -0.10
C ALA A 391 -19.42 -11.94 -0.65
N LEU A 392 -19.93 -11.39 -1.76
CA LEU A 392 -19.43 -10.12 -2.32
C LEU A 392 -20.28 -8.94 -1.82
N VAL A 393 -19.61 -7.97 -1.18
CA VAL A 393 -20.25 -6.80 -0.57
C VAL A 393 -19.69 -5.50 -1.15
N PHE A 394 -20.55 -4.65 -1.71
CA PHE A 394 -20.20 -3.29 -2.13
C PHE A 394 -20.74 -2.25 -1.14
N LEU A 395 -19.88 -1.33 -0.69
CA LEU A 395 -20.28 -0.21 0.16
C LEU A 395 -20.08 1.12 -0.56
N GLY A 396 -20.95 2.10 -0.32
CA GLY A 396 -20.66 3.47 -0.77
C GLY A 396 -21.81 4.46 -0.67
N ASP A 397 -21.66 5.59 -1.35
CA ASP A 397 -22.71 6.60 -1.52
C ASP A 397 -22.71 7.12 -2.96
N ARG A 398 -23.81 6.94 -3.69
CA ARG A 398 -23.95 7.42 -5.09
C ARG A 398 -23.86 8.94 -5.21
N TYR A 399 -24.09 9.65 -4.10
CA TYR A 399 -24.08 11.11 -4.04
C TYR A 399 -22.73 11.71 -3.65
N GLN A 400 -21.75 10.89 -3.28
CA GLN A 400 -20.37 11.37 -3.11
C GLN A 400 -19.71 11.62 -4.48
N MET A 401 -18.63 12.40 -4.46
CA MET A 401 -17.83 12.69 -5.64
C MET A 401 -17.30 11.37 -6.19
N ALA A 402 -17.49 11.15 -7.47
CA ALA A 402 -17.07 9.92 -8.10
C ALA A 402 -15.57 9.90 -8.42
N GLY A 403 -15.05 8.69 -8.62
CA GLY A 403 -13.68 8.49 -9.10
C GLY A 403 -13.49 8.94 -10.55
N MET A 404 -12.33 8.59 -11.11
CA MET A 404 -12.00 8.83 -12.52
C MET A 404 -12.86 7.94 -13.43
N GLY A 405 -13.06 8.38 -14.68
CA GLY A 405 -13.88 7.69 -15.68
C GLY A 405 -15.23 8.35 -15.93
N GLU A 406 -15.84 8.03 -17.07
CA GLU A 406 -17.08 8.66 -17.55
C GLU A 406 -18.33 8.01 -16.97
N HIS A 407 -18.33 6.68 -16.92
CA HIS A 407 -19.47 5.89 -16.45
C HIS A 407 -19.27 5.41 -15.00
N ARG A 408 -20.38 5.03 -14.36
CA ARG A 408 -20.43 4.64 -12.95
C ARG A 408 -20.91 3.20 -12.83
N PRO A 409 -20.64 2.52 -11.70
CA PRO A 409 -21.13 1.16 -11.46
C PRO A 409 -22.63 1.02 -11.72
N TRP A 410 -23.43 1.99 -11.28
CA TRP A 410 -24.89 1.99 -11.47
C TRP A 410 -25.37 2.30 -12.90
N HIS A 411 -24.47 2.58 -13.84
CA HIS A 411 -24.79 2.61 -15.27
C HIS A 411 -24.66 1.23 -15.93
N SER A 412 -24.02 0.26 -15.27
CA SER A 412 -23.91 -1.11 -15.77
C SER A 412 -25.24 -1.85 -15.68
N ARG A 413 -25.52 -2.72 -16.67
CA ARG A 413 -26.64 -3.68 -16.59
C ARG A 413 -26.46 -4.64 -15.41
N LEU A 414 -25.22 -5.02 -15.10
CA LEU A 414 -24.89 -5.95 -14.01
C LEU A 414 -25.24 -5.38 -12.64
N TRP A 415 -25.24 -4.06 -12.48
CA TRP A 415 -25.70 -3.41 -11.26
C TRP A 415 -27.16 -3.74 -10.94
N THR A 416 -27.99 -3.96 -11.95
CA THR A 416 -29.42 -4.28 -11.79
C THR A 416 -29.68 -5.77 -11.77
N THR A 417 -28.95 -6.56 -12.55
CA THR A 417 -29.17 -8.00 -12.62
C THR A 417 -28.44 -8.79 -11.54
N MET A 418 -27.27 -8.33 -11.08
CA MET A 418 -26.38 -9.09 -10.19
C MET A 418 -26.23 -8.50 -8.79
N CYS A 419 -26.79 -7.33 -8.48
CA CYS A 419 -26.67 -6.72 -7.15
C CYS A 419 -28.01 -6.63 -6.42
N PHE A 420 -28.05 -7.09 -5.17
CA PHE A 420 -29.10 -6.80 -4.22
C PHE A 420 -28.75 -5.51 -3.48
N ARG A 421 -29.63 -4.50 -3.51
CA ARG A 421 -29.30 -3.14 -3.07
C ARG A 421 -30.14 -2.76 -1.86
N LEU A 422 -29.48 -2.28 -0.81
CA LEU A 422 -30.09 -1.75 0.39
C LEU A 422 -29.50 -0.36 0.73
N ALA A 423 -30.24 0.42 1.53
CA ALA A 423 -29.83 1.76 1.93
C ALA A 423 -29.92 1.97 3.44
N LEU A 424 -28.88 2.55 4.02
CA LEU A 424 -28.86 3.06 5.40
C LEU A 424 -29.07 4.57 5.38
N HIS A 425 -29.90 5.08 6.31
CA HIS A 425 -30.25 6.52 6.32
C HIS A 425 -29.80 7.26 7.58
N LYS A 426 -29.77 6.60 8.74
CA LYS A 426 -29.42 7.23 10.02
C LYS A 426 -27.91 7.53 10.08
N MET A 427 -27.54 8.82 10.10
CA MET A 427 -26.14 9.27 10.22
C MET A 427 -25.69 9.29 11.68
N TYR A 428 -24.65 8.52 12.02
CA TYR A 428 -24.02 8.43 13.34
C TYR A 428 -22.77 9.30 13.49
N ARG A 429 -21.98 9.49 12.40
CA ARG A 429 -20.78 10.37 12.42
C ARG A 429 -21.13 11.82 12.80
N CYS A 430 -22.30 12.25 12.36
CA CYS A 430 -22.80 13.60 12.59
C CYS A 430 -23.25 13.77 14.04
N LYS A 431 -22.53 14.59 14.80
CA LYS A 431 -22.76 14.77 16.25
C LYS A 431 -23.76 15.89 16.56
N ASP A 432 -24.19 16.67 15.56
CA ASP A 432 -25.15 17.75 15.74
C ASP A 432 -26.20 17.85 14.61
N LYS A 433 -27.43 18.25 14.98
CA LYS A 433 -28.58 18.32 14.05
C LYS A 433 -28.38 19.32 12.92
N THR A 434 -27.66 20.41 13.16
CA THR A 434 -27.41 21.47 12.18
C THR A 434 -26.55 20.96 11.04
N HIS A 435 -25.48 20.24 11.36
CA HIS A 435 -24.60 19.61 10.38
C HIS A 435 -25.33 18.53 9.59
N ALA A 436 -26.14 17.68 10.25
CA ALA A 436 -26.93 16.65 9.57
C ALA A 436 -27.89 17.26 8.53
N LYS A 437 -28.57 18.36 8.89
CA LYS A 437 -29.46 19.08 7.98
C LYS A 437 -28.71 19.67 6.79
N LEU A 438 -27.53 20.27 7.01
CA LEU A 438 -26.68 20.77 5.92
C LEU A 438 -26.28 19.64 4.96
N LEU A 439 -25.76 18.53 5.49
CA LEU A 439 -25.33 17.38 4.68
C LEU A 439 -26.49 16.78 3.89
N SER A 440 -27.68 16.65 4.49
CA SER A 440 -28.87 16.18 3.79
C SER A 440 -29.25 17.06 2.62
N VAL A 441 -29.13 18.39 2.75
CA VAL A 441 -29.38 19.33 1.65
C VAL A 441 -28.32 19.17 0.55
N LEU A 442 -27.04 19.20 0.93
CA LEU A 442 -25.94 19.12 -0.04
C LEU A 442 -25.86 17.77 -0.77
N ARG A 443 -26.36 16.70 -0.17
CA ARG A 443 -26.37 15.36 -0.76
C ARG A 443 -27.22 15.30 -2.02
N THR A 444 -28.39 15.94 -2.02
CA THR A 444 -29.39 15.79 -3.09
C THR A 444 -29.78 17.11 -3.76
N GLY A 445 -29.29 18.26 -3.29
CA GLY A 445 -29.74 19.57 -3.77
C GLY A 445 -28.78 20.73 -3.53
N LYS A 446 -29.16 21.90 -4.03
CA LYS A 446 -28.47 23.17 -3.76
C LYS A 446 -29.01 23.83 -2.49
N PRO A 447 -28.16 24.45 -1.67
CA PRO A 447 -28.60 25.27 -0.55
C PRO A 447 -29.51 26.41 -0.99
N LYS A 448 -30.65 26.61 -0.31
CA LYS A 448 -31.52 27.78 -0.50
C LYS A 448 -30.84 29.06 0.02
N ALA A 449 -31.33 30.24 -0.40
CA ALA A 449 -30.76 31.55 -0.08
C ALA A 449 -30.46 31.77 1.42
N LYS A 450 -31.36 31.33 2.32
CA LYS A 450 -31.17 31.44 3.78
C LYS A 450 -29.95 30.64 4.26
N LEU A 451 -29.77 29.42 3.78
CA LEU A 451 -28.64 28.56 4.14
C LEU A 451 -27.34 29.08 3.52
N LEU A 452 -27.38 29.61 2.29
CA LEU A 452 -26.22 30.27 1.68
C LEU A 452 -25.74 31.46 2.50
N LYS A 453 -26.66 32.34 2.95
CA LYS A 453 -26.31 33.46 3.84
C LYS A 453 -25.65 33.00 5.15
N GLN A 454 -26.03 31.83 5.68
CA GLN A 454 -25.37 31.23 6.84
C GLN A 454 -23.97 30.71 6.51
N LEU A 455 -23.82 30.00 5.39
CA LEU A 455 -22.54 29.46 4.94
C LEU A 455 -21.53 30.57 4.61
N GLN A 456 -21.99 31.69 4.06
CA GLN A 456 -21.19 32.90 3.81
C GLN A 456 -20.63 33.55 5.09
N LYS A 457 -21.15 33.20 6.28
CA LYS A 457 -20.58 33.61 7.57
C LYS A 457 -19.46 32.69 8.05
N LYS A 458 -19.30 31.50 7.46
CA LYS A 458 -18.28 30.49 7.81
C LYS A 458 -17.06 30.53 6.90
N MET A 459 -16.64 31.72 6.50
CA MET A 459 -15.50 31.87 5.60
C MET A 459 -14.17 31.85 6.35
N ALA A 460 -13.24 31.01 5.93
CA ALA A 460 -11.84 31.07 6.32
C ALA A 460 -11.17 32.35 5.76
N TRP A 461 -11.56 32.74 4.54
CA TRP A 461 -11.24 34.03 3.91
C TRP A 461 -12.33 34.40 2.90
N ARG A 462 -12.62 35.71 2.73
CA ARG A 462 -13.72 36.21 1.89
C ARG A 462 -13.28 36.36 0.42
N PRO A 463 -14.18 36.12 -0.56
CA PRO A 463 -13.96 36.51 -1.95
C PRO A 463 -13.82 38.03 -2.08
N PRO A 464 -13.17 38.54 -3.15
CA PRO A 464 -12.57 37.79 -4.26
C PRO A 464 -11.14 37.26 -3.98
N GLY A 465 -10.58 37.52 -2.79
CA GLY A 465 -9.16 37.34 -2.51
C GLY A 465 -8.68 35.86 -2.48
N PRO A 466 -7.51 35.55 -3.07
CA PRO A 466 -6.84 34.26 -2.91
C PRO A 466 -6.40 34.04 -1.43
N PRO A 467 -5.99 32.83 -1.04
CA PRO A 467 -5.44 32.59 0.29
C PRO A 467 -4.20 33.48 0.53
N THR A 468 -4.21 34.23 1.64
CA THR A 468 -3.06 35.05 2.05
C THR A 468 -2.21 34.33 3.09
N VAL A 469 -0.91 34.65 3.13
CA VAL A 469 0.03 34.10 4.13
C VAL A 469 -0.43 34.42 5.55
N GLN A 470 -0.87 35.64 5.82
CA GLN A 470 -1.36 36.04 7.15
C GLN A 470 -2.66 35.31 7.53
N GLY A 471 -3.58 35.12 6.57
CA GLY A 471 -4.83 34.39 6.79
C GLY A 471 -4.58 32.92 7.13
N LEU A 472 -3.73 32.25 6.35
CA LEU A 472 -3.34 30.86 6.64
C LEU A 472 -2.55 30.74 7.94
N ARG A 473 -1.69 31.72 8.28
CA ARG A 473 -1.00 31.74 9.57
C ARG A 473 -1.98 31.78 10.73
N LYS A 474 -2.99 32.66 10.68
CA LYS A 474 -4.02 32.74 11.71
C LYS A 474 -4.84 31.44 11.81
N LEU A 475 -5.22 30.89 10.65
CA LEU A 475 -5.96 29.62 10.56
C LEU A 475 -5.18 28.46 11.16
N LEU A 476 -3.95 28.22 10.69
CA LEU A 476 -3.13 27.07 11.09
C LEU A 476 -2.57 27.22 12.51
N LYS A 477 -2.42 28.45 13.03
CA LYS A 477 -2.13 28.68 14.45
C LYS A 477 -3.33 28.31 15.34
N ALA A 478 -4.54 28.66 14.91
CA ALA A 478 -5.76 28.35 15.66
C ALA A 478 -6.19 26.89 15.52
N ARG A 479 -5.92 26.28 14.35
CA ARG A 479 -6.33 24.93 13.96
C ARG A 479 -5.21 24.24 13.15
N PRO A 480 -4.10 23.81 13.79
CA PRO A 480 -2.97 23.15 13.12
C PRO A 480 -3.38 21.89 12.33
N GLU A 481 -4.46 21.24 12.76
CA GLU A 481 -5.02 20.02 12.18
C GLU A 481 -5.81 20.24 10.88
N THR A 482 -5.97 21.50 10.44
CA THR A 482 -6.75 21.84 9.25
C THR A 482 -6.14 21.26 7.97
N THR A 483 -6.99 20.66 7.15
CA THR A 483 -6.66 20.31 5.76
C THR A 483 -7.54 21.11 4.80
N VAL A 484 -6.93 21.72 3.79
CA VAL A 484 -7.66 22.49 2.76
C VAL A 484 -7.92 21.61 1.54
N LEU A 485 -9.16 21.53 1.06
CA LEU A 485 -9.53 20.67 -0.08
C LEU A 485 -9.89 21.49 -1.33
N ARG A 486 -9.18 21.31 -2.46
CA ARG A 486 -9.39 22.03 -3.75
C ARG A 486 -8.61 21.51 -4.98
N ARG A 487 -8.93 22.01 -6.19
CA ARG A 487 -8.08 22.10 -7.42
C ARG A 487 -6.83 23.00 -7.24
N GLY A 488 -6.92 24.11 -6.50
CA GLY A 488 -5.80 25.04 -6.24
C GLY A 488 -4.90 24.68 -5.06
N ALA A 489 -4.74 23.38 -4.78
CA ALA A 489 -4.00 22.89 -3.60
C ALA A 489 -2.55 23.39 -3.56
N ALA A 490 -1.87 23.50 -4.70
CA ALA A 490 -0.50 23.99 -4.80
C ALA A 490 -0.34 25.40 -4.21
N LYS A 491 -1.21 26.35 -4.58
CA LYS A 491 -1.12 27.73 -4.06
C LYS A 491 -1.37 27.82 -2.56
N VAL A 492 -2.30 27.00 -2.05
CA VAL A 492 -2.56 26.94 -0.61
C VAL A 492 -1.37 26.34 0.13
N ASN A 493 -0.75 25.29 -0.40
CA ASN A 493 0.47 24.71 0.15
C ASN A 493 1.60 25.72 0.18
N GLU A 494 1.86 26.45 -0.91
CA GLU A 494 2.87 27.51 -0.98
C GLU A 494 2.65 28.58 0.10
N CYS A 495 1.43 29.11 0.21
CA CYS A 495 1.10 30.11 1.22
C CYS A 495 1.17 29.54 2.65
N ALA A 496 0.84 28.26 2.85
CA ALA A 496 0.94 27.58 4.16
C ALA A 496 2.40 27.43 4.59
N LEU A 497 3.31 27.08 3.67
CA LEU A 497 4.74 26.98 3.95
C LEU A 497 5.30 28.35 4.37
N LYS A 498 5.00 29.41 3.61
CA LYS A 498 5.36 30.80 3.96
C LYS A 498 4.75 31.25 5.29
N ALA A 499 3.57 30.74 5.65
CA ALA A 499 2.88 31.08 6.88
C ALA A 499 3.50 30.44 8.11
N LEU A 500 3.87 29.16 8.02
CA LEU A 500 4.38 28.33 9.10
C LEU A 500 5.90 28.44 9.29
N PHE A 501 6.64 28.67 8.19
CA PHE A 501 8.10 28.71 8.19
C PHE A 501 8.66 30.04 7.63
N PRO A 502 8.21 31.22 8.10
CA PRO A 502 8.57 32.51 7.49
C PRO A 502 10.04 32.93 7.67
N LYS A 503 10.76 32.36 8.64
CA LYS A 503 12.13 32.75 9.02
C LYS A 503 13.08 31.55 9.12
N HIS A 504 12.64 30.36 8.75
CA HIS A 504 13.48 29.17 8.79
C HIS A 504 14.00 28.90 7.39
N PRO A 505 15.31 28.75 7.18
CA PRO A 505 15.82 28.25 5.91
C PRO A 505 15.29 26.82 5.71
N PRO A 506 14.95 26.42 4.47
CA PRO A 506 14.61 25.03 4.19
C PRO A 506 15.82 24.14 4.49
N LEU A 507 15.56 22.92 4.96
CA LEU A 507 16.58 21.87 5.09
C LEU A 507 17.19 21.54 3.72
N VAL A 508 16.34 21.54 2.69
CA VAL A 508 16.66 21.27 1.29
C VAL A 508 15.44 21.66 0.43
N THR A 509 15.64 21.95 -0.84
CA THR A 509 14.56 22.00 -1.84
C THR A 509 14.64 20.75 -2.70
N LEU A 510 13.63 19.89 -2.64
CA LEU A 510 13.61 18.61 -3.34
C LEU A 510 12.85 18.69 -4.66
N PRO A 511 13.30 17.96 -5.71
CA PRO A 511 12.45 17.62 -6.85
C PRO A 511 11.41 16.60 -6.37
N ALA A 512 10.22 17.05 -6.04
CA ALA A 512 9.18 16.26 -5.39
C ALA A 512 8.12 15.76 -6.40
N ASP A 513 7.01 15.24 -5.90
CA ASP A 513 5.94 14.60 -6.67
C ASP A 513 5.56 15.35 -7.96
N VAL A 514 5.71 14.66 -9.09
CA VAL A 514 5.48 15.18 -10.45
C VAL A 514 4.02 15.57 -10.66
N ASP A 515 3.08 14.80 -10.12
CA ASP A 515 1.63 15.07 -10.20
C ASP A 515 1.20 16.29 -9.36
N SER A 516 2.08 16.74 -8.46
CA SER A 516 1.83 17.92 -7.64
C SER A 516 2.27 19.21 -8.32
N ASN A 517 3.02 19.14 -9.42
CA ASN A 517 3.47 20.31 -10.18
C ASN A 517 2.36 20.85 -11.10
N PRO A 518 1.81 22.04 -10.85
CA PRO A 518 0.77 22.62 -11.70
C PRO A 518 1.22 22.90 -13.13
N ALA A 519 2.51 23.11 -13.37
CA ALA A 519 3.08 23.38 -14.70
C ALA A 519 2.95 22.18 -15.65
N ASN A 520 2.75 20.97 -15.10
CA ASN A 520 2.57 19.74 -15.87
C ASN A 520 1.15 19.58 -16.43
N TYR A 521 0.23 20.50 -16.15
CA TYR A 521 -1.16 20.38 -16.59
C TYR A 521 -1.58 21.52 -17.52
N HIS A 522 -2.07 21.17 -18.70
CA HIS A 522 -2.75 22.10 -19.61
C HIS A 522 -4.26 21.85 -19.57
N ARG A 523 -5.04 22.86 -19.13
CA ARG A 523 -6.51 22.77 -18.98
C ARG A 523 -7.00 21.61 -18.09
N GLY A 524 -6.14 21.00 -17.28
CA GLY A 524 -6.45 19.86 -16.41
C GLY A 524 -6.04 18.51 -16.99
N THR A 525 -5.53 18.48 -18.22
CA THR A 525 -4.91 17.31 -18.84
C THR A 525 -3.41 17.33 -18.57
N LEU A 526 -2.84 16.17 -18.22
CA LEU A 526 -1.40 16.01 -18.02
C LEU A 526 -0.68 16.18 -19.37
N LYS A 527 0.45 16.90 -19.38
CA LYS A 527 1.33 17.03 -20.54
C LYS A 527 1.95 15.67 -20.94
N PRO A 528 2.48 15.56 -22.18
CA PRO A 528 3.32 14.43 -22.57
C PRO A 528 4.45 14.16 -21.57
N VAL A 529 4.86 12.91 -21.47
CA VAL A 529 5.82 12.44 -20.45
C VAL A 529 7.15 13.19 -20.54
N GLU A 530 7.56 13.55 -21.74
CA GLU A 530 8.82 14.22 -22.07
C GLU A 530 8.86 15.67 -21.57
N GLU A 531 7.69 16.26 -21.28
CA GLU A 531 7.54 17.64 -20.79
C GLU A 531 7.26 17.71 -19.28
N LEU A 532 7.27 16.58 -18.59
CA LEU A 532 6.96 16.53 -17.16
C LEU A 532 8.15 16.96 -16.30
N GLU A 533 7.89 17.85 -15.36
CA GLU A 533 8.88 18.34 -14.41
C GLU A 533 8.49 18.03 -12.97
N PRO A 534 9.42 17.60 -12.09
CA PRO A 534 9.16 17.43 -10.67
C PRO A 534 8.72 18.74 -10.03
N SER A 535 7.92 18.66 -8.96
CA SER A 535 7.55 19.85 -8.22
C SER A 535 8.70 20.30 -7.32
N GLU A 536 9.20 21.53 -7.47
CA GLU A 536 10.15 22.08 -6.50
C GLU A 536 9.48 22.25 -5.13
N MET A 537 10.00 21.57 -4.12
CA MET A 537 9.41 21.57 -2.78
C MET A 537 10.45 21.89 -1.72
N PRO A 538 10.41 23.10 -1.10
CA PRO A 538 11.22 23.39 0.07
C PRO A 538 10.75 22.56 1.26
N VAL A 539 11.68 21.90 1.93
CA VAL A 539 11.45 21.01 3.07
C VAL A 539 11.82 21.70 4.37
N PHE A 540 10.96 21.61 5.38
CA PHE A 540 11.23 22.16 6.72
C PHE A 540 11.08 21.08 7.79
N LYS A 541 11.87 21.16 8.86
CA LYS A 541 11.66 20.30 10.04
C LYS A 541 10.26 20.52 10.62
N GLY A 542 9.52 19.45 10.87
CA GLY A 542 8.13 19.50 11.34
C GLY A 542 7.10 19.79 10.25
N MET A 543 7.50 19.91 8.98
CA MET A 543 6.58 20.06 7.86
C MET A 543 5.69 18.82 7.71
N ARG A 544 4.40 19.05 7.49
CA ARG A 544 3.46 17.97 7.15
C ARG A 544 3.57 17.65 5.66
N VAL A 545 3.70 16.37 5.34
CA VAL A 545 3.81 15.85 3.97
C VAL A 545 2.88 14.66 3.76
N TYR A 546 2.58 14.36 2.50
CA TYR A 546 1.98 13.09 2.08
C TYR A 546 2.97 12.32 1.22
N LEU A 547 3.10 11.02 1.47
CA LEU A 547 3.79 10.09 0.57
C LEU A 547 2.93 9.87 -0.68
N THR A 548 3.55 9.70 -1.84
CA THR A 548 2.82 9.66 -3.14
C THR A 548 3.01 8.37 -3.92
N ARG A 549 3.82 7.42 -3.43
CA ARG A 549 3.95 6.07 -4.00
C ARG A 549 3.72 4.97 -2.98
N ASN A 550 3.32 3.80 -3.50
CA ASN A 550 3.25 2.55 -2.75
C ASN A 550 4.58 1.83 -2.88
N VAL A 551 5.36 1.78 -1.80
CA VAL A 551 6.68 1.12 -1.78
C VAL A 551 6.69 0.01 -0.74
N ARG A 552 6.38 0.33 0.51
CA ARG A 552 6.37 -0.61 1.64
C ARG A 552 5.12 -0.45 2.50
N LYS A 553 4.18 -1.38 2.35
CA LYS A 553 2.89 -1.34 3.07
C LYS A 553 3.04 -1.63 4.57
N ASP A 554 4.09 -2.34 4.98
CA ASP A 554 4.38 -2.75 6.35
C ASP A 554 4.92 -1.62 7.24
N VAL A 555 5.56 -0.60 6.65
CA VAL A 555 6.03 0.62 7.35
C VAL A 555 5.28 1.88 6.93
N ASP A 556 4.11 1.74 6.32
CA ASP A 556 3.27 2.85 5.87
C ASP A 556 3.87 3.75 4.78
N PHE A 557 4.85 3.25 4.02
CA PHE A 557 5.29 3.91 2.79
C PHE A 557 4.29 3.63 1.67
N VAL A 558 3.12 4.27 1.77
CA VAL A 558 2.00 4.15 0.83
C VAL A 558 1.48 5.50 0.36
N ASN A 559 0.93 5.54 -0.85
CA ASN A 559 0.36 6.76 -1.41
C ASN A 559 -0.80 7.27 -0.54
N GLY A 560 -0.70 8.54 -0.16
CA GLY A 560 -1.63 9.24 0.72
C GLY A 560 -1.35 9.05 2.21
N MET A 561 -0.30 8.33 2.62
CA MET A 561 0.11 8.32 4.03
C MET A 561 0.58 9.72 4.45
N GLU A 562 -0.04 10.26 5.50
CA GLU A 562 0.37 11.52 6.11
C GLU A 562 1.58 11.28 7.00
N ALA A 563 2.59 12.13 6.88
CA ALA A 563 3.79 12.10 7.69
C ALA A 563 4.28 13.51 8.06
N THR A 564 5.16 13.56 9.06
CA THR A 564 5.84 14.78 9.51
C THR A 564 7.34 14.65 9.26
N VAL A 565 7.95 15.65 8.64
CA VAL A 565 9.39 15.67 8.37
C VAL A 565 10.17 15.74 9.68
N LEU A 566 11.13 14.83 9.86
CA LEU A 566 12.04 14.79 11.01
C LEU A 566 13.36 15.49 10.69
N LYS A 567 14.01 15.06 9.60
CA LYS A 567 15.28 15.61 9.12
C LYS A 567 15.50 15.25 7.65
N TYR A 568 16.45 15.94 7.04
CA TYR A 568 17.04 15.57 5.76
C TYR A 568 18.52 15.28 5.99
N ASP A 569 19.00 14.15 5.48
CA ASP A 569 20.40 13.77 5.55
C ASP A 569 21.06 14.02 4.19
N ALA A 570 21.91 15.04 4.14
CA ALA A 570 22.61 15.43 2.92
C ALA A 570 23.65 14.38 2.46
N GLY A 571 24.18 13.57 3.38
CA GLY A 571 25.16 12.54 3.06
C GLY A 571 24.54 11.34 2.34
N THR A 572 23.32 10.94 2.74
CA THR A 572 22.59 9.84 2.10
C THR A 572 21.60 10.29 1.03
N GLY A 573 21.25 11.59 1.01
CA GLY A 573 20.14 12.12 0.22
C GLY A 573 18.76 11.70 0.77
N GLY A 574 18.70 11.13 1.98
CA GLY A 574 17.47 10.60 2.57
C GLY A 574 16.64 11.66 3.28
N LEU A 575 15.34 11.74 2.98
CA LEU A 575 14.37 12.50 3.76
C LEU A 575 13.70 11.60 4.80
N LEU A 576 13.95 11.82 6.08
CA LEU A 576 13.32 11.06 7.16
C LEU A 576 11.99 11.70 7.57
N VAL A 577 10.94 10.89 7.58
CA VAL A 577 9.59 11.31 7.97
C VAL A 577 9.01 10.35 9.02
N ARG A 578 8.10 10.87 9.85
CA ARG A 578 7.32 10.07 10.80
C ARG A 578 5.87 10.02 10.36
N THR A 579 5.35 8.83 10.06
CA THR A 579 3.96 8.63 9.65
C THR A 579 3.00 8.91 10.80
N THR A 580 1.74 9.21 10.48
CA THR A 580 0.69 9.44 11.49
C THR A 580 0.39 8.21 12.37
N THR A 581 0.75 7.01 11.91
CA THR A 581 0.68 5.76 12.66
C THR A 581 1.90 5.54 13.57
N GLY A 582 3.00 6.27 13.34
CA GLY A 582 4.19 6.27 14.20
C GLY A 582 5.38 5.47 13.67
N PHE A 583 5.40 5.10 12.39
CA PHE A 583 6.61 4.58 11.76
C PHE A 583 7.55 5.72 11.37
N VAL A 584 8.85 5.48 11.47
CA VAL A 584 9.88 6.36 10.90
C VAL A 584 10.32 5.75 9.58
N VAL A 585 10.20 6.52 8.51
CA VAL A 585 10.43 6.07 7.13
C VAL A 585 11.44 7.00 6.48
N GLY A 586 12.45 6.42 5.84
CA GLY A 586 13.34 7.14 4.94
C GLY A 586 12.71 7.23 3.55
N VAL A 587 12.72 8.42 2.96
CA VAL A 587 12.23 8.68 1.60
C VAL A 587 13.39 9.09 0.73
N TRP A 588 13.56 8.40 -0.40
CA TRP A 588 14.65 8.57 -1.35
C TRP A 588 14.11 8.99 -2.73
N PRO A 589 14.96 9.53 -3.63
CA PRO A 589 14.56 9.80 -5.01
C PRO A 589 14.22 8.50 -5.75
N TRP A 590 13.10 8.52 -6.45
CA TRP A 590 12.59 7.44 -7.27
C TRP A 590 12.71 7.82 -8.74
N THR A 591 13.36 6.97 -9.53
CA THR A 591 13.46 7.13 -11.00
C THR A 591 12.32 6.35 -11.65
N ASP A 592 11.37 7.06 -12.23
CA ASP A 592 10.12 6.46 -12.73
C ASP A 592 10.21 6.10 -14.23
N PRO A 593 10.30 4.80 -14.58
CA PRO A 593 10.37 4.38 -15.98
C PRO A 593 9.07 4.68 -16.74
N GLU A 594 7.92 4.75 -16.05
CA GLU A 594 6.64 5.13 -16.68
C GLU A 594 6.57 6.62 -17.01
N ARG A 595 7.49 7.42 -16.46
CA ARG A 595 7.62 8.86 -16.71
C ARG A 595 8.94 9.20 -17.39
N GLY A 596 9.39 8.35 -18.30
CA GLY A 596 10.57 8.62 -19.12
C GLY A 596 11.89 8.65 -18.33
N GLY A 597 11.95 7.94 -17.19
CA GLY A 597 13.14 7.91 -16.34
C GLY A 597 13.31 9.15 -15.46
N LEU A 598 12.23 9.91 -15.21
CA LEU A 598 12.29 11.09 -14.37
C LEU A 598 12.52 10.73 -12.89
N SER A 599 13.56 11.31 -12.27
CA SER A 599 13.87 11.11 -10.85
C SER A 599 13.22 12.18 -9.95
N TYR A 600 12.48 11.75 -8.93
CA TYR A 600 11.82 12.65 -7.97
C TYR A 600 11.57 11.98 -6.62
N TYR A 601 11.42 12.76 -5.55
CA TYR A 601 11.03 12.25 -4.24
C TYR A 601 9.50 12.03 -4.20
N PRO A 602 9.02 10.83 -3.81
CA PRO A 602 7.60 10.49 -3.78
C PRO A 602 6.89 11.10 -2.56
N VAL A 603 6.98 12.42 -2.43
CA VAL A 603 6.41 13.22 -1.33
C VAL A 603 5.80 14.50 -1.88
N ARG A 604 4.83 15.06 -1.16
CA ARG A 604 4.27 16.38 -1.46
C ARG A 604 3.84 17.10 -0.18
N PRO A 605 3.64 18.43 -0.19
CA PRO A 605 3.16 19.16 0.98
C PRO A 605 1.77 18.69 1.43
N GLY A 606 1.57 18.64 2.76
CA GLY A 606 0.39 18.06 3.39
C GLY A 606 -0.71 19.03 3.81
N TYR A 607 -0.64 20.31 3.47
CA TYR A 607 -1.58 21.33 3.97
C TYR A 607 -2.87 21.43 3.14
N ALA A 608 -2.78 21.10 1.86
CA ALA A 608 -3.89 21.08 0.93
C ALA A 608 -3.82 19.88 -0.02
N SER A 609 -4.99 19.42 -0.47
CA SER A 609 -5.11 18.30 -1.41
C SER A 609 -6.41 18.36 -2.20
N THR A 610 -6.56 17.50 -3.20
CA THR A 610 -7.81 17.35 -3.95
C THR A 610 -8.85 16.55 -3.15
N ILE A 611 -10.13 16.84 -3.37
CA ILE A 611 -11.26 16.20 -2.66
C ILE A 611 -11.32 14.69 -2.95
N LEU A 612 -10.94 14.26 -4.16
CA LEU A 612 -10.92 12.84 -4.59
C LEU A 612 -10.05 11.93 -3.71
N LYS A 613 -9.05 12.48 -3.02
CA LYS A 613 -8.16 11.67 -2.18
C LYS A 613 -8.73 11.39 -0.77
N PHE A 614 -9.87 11.97 -0.41
CA PHE A 614 -10.46 11.90 0.93
C PHE A 614 -11.83 11.20 1.09
N PRO A 615 -12.44 10.50 0.10
CA PRO A 615 -13.50 9.52 0.36
C PRO A 615 -13.10 8.54 1.48
N GLY A 616 -14.05 8.03 2.25
CA GLY A 616 -13.81 7.26 3.49
C GLY A 616 -13.22 8.02 4.69
N ALA A 617 -12.40 9.06 4.49
CA ALA A 617 -11.67 9.71 5.57
C ALA A 617 -12.56 10.48 6.57
N GLU A 618 -12.11 10.53 7.82
CA GLU A 618 -12.60 11.45 8.85
C GLU A 618 -11.47 12.42 9.22
N LEU A 619 -11.77 13.72 9.16
CA LEU A 619 -10.83 14.80 9.43
C LEU A 619 -11.26 15.56 10.68
N PRO A 620 -10.32 16.04 11.50
CA PRO A 620 -10.65 16.80 12.70
C PRO A 620 -11.12 18.23 12.35
N HIS A 621 -10.59 18.83 11.28
CA HIS A 621 -11.04 20.12 10.76
C HIS A 621 -10.76 20.23 9.25
N VAL A 622 -11.67 20.85 8.48
CA VAL A 622 -11.51 21.03 7.03
C VAL A 622 -11.83 22.46 6.58
N VAL A 623 -11.05 22.98 5.64
CA VAL A 623 -11.45 24.15 4.84
C VAL A 623 -11.81 23.69 3.44
N VAL A 624 -13.06 23.87 3.05
CA VAL A 624 -13.53 23.52 1.71
C VAL A 624 -13.42 24.76 0.83
N TYR A 625 -12.47 24.75 -0.10
CA TYR A 625 -12.27 25.86 -1.01
C TYR A 625 -13.10 25.62 -2.27
N LEU A 626 -14.16 26.41 -2.44
CA LEU A 626 -15.08 26.37 -3.59
C LEU A 626 -14.66 27.41 -4.62
N ASP A 627 -13.85 26.96 -5.56
CA ASP A 627 -13.15 27.83 -6.51
C ASP A 627 -13.42 27.54 -7.98
N ALA A 628 -13.96 26.37 -8.24
CA ALA A 628 -14.36 25.92 -9.55
C ALA A 628 -15.88 25.83 -9.50
N PRO A 629 -16.59 26.53 -10.39
CA PRO A 629 -18.03 26.50 -10.40
C PRO A 629 -18.55 25.11 -10.79
N ASN A 630 -19.72 24.76 -10.27
CA ASN A 630 -20.49 23.58 -10.67
C ASN A 630 -19.80 22.21 -10.59
N VAL A 631 -18.77 22.00 -9.76
CA VAL A 631 -18.18 20.66 -9.55
C VAL A 631 -19.16 19.78 -8.76
N PRO A 632 -19.74 18.71 -9.35
CA PRO A 632 -20.76 17.90 -8.68
C PRO A 632 -20.27 17.23 -7.41
N ALA A 633 -21.08 17.26 -6.34
CA ALA A 633 -20.83 16.57 -5.07
C ALA A 633 -19.55 16.94 -4.30
N ALA A 634 -18.73 17.88 -4.80
CA ALA A 634 -17.48 18.29 -4.18
C ALA A 634 -17.70 18.84 -2.75
N ALA A 635 -18.65 19.76 -2.60
CA ALA A 635 -18.98 20.36 -1.30
C ALA A 635 -19.50 19.31 -0.31
N TYR A 636 -20.40 18.43 -0.75
CA TYR A 636 -20.94 17.35 0.08
C TYR A 636 -19.84 16.37 0.54
N THR A 637 -19.00 15.92 -0.39
CA THR A 637 -17.91 14.98 -0.10
C THR A 637 -16.90 15.58 0.87
N ALA A 638 -16.52 16.84 0.65
CA ALA A 638 -15.55 17.53 1.50
C ALA A 638 -16.11 17.85 2.90
N ILE A 639 -17.34 18.36 3.01
CA ILE A 639 -17.93 18.74 4.31
C ILE A 639 -18.28 17.50 5.14
N SER A 640 -18.65 16.39 4.50
CA SER A 640 -18.95 15.12 5.21
C SER A 640 -17.75 14.42 5.84
N ARG A 641 -16.54 14.97 5.69
CA ARG A 641 -15.32 14.46 6.33
C ARG A 641 -15.24 14.83 7.82
N VAL A 642 -16.01 15.82 8.28
CA VAL A 642 -16.00 16.26 9.69
C VAL A 642 -17.28 15.84 10.40
N GLY A 643 -17.22 15.74 11.73
CA GLY A 643 -18.34 15.27 12.54
C GLY A 643 -19.29 16.36 13.04
N ARG A 644 -18.90 17.65 13.00
CA ARG A 644 -19.69 18.77 13.55
C ARG A 644 -19.72 19.97 12.63
N TYR A 645 -20.77 20.78 12.76
CA TYR A 645 -20.94 22.02 11.99
C TYR A 645 -19.83 23.06 12.25
N LYS A 646 -19.24 23.05 13.45
CA LYS A 646 -18.15 23.97 13.81
C LYS A 646 -16.79 23.57 13.22
N ASP A 647 -16.63 22.32 12.79
CA ASP A 647 -15.34 21.74 12.41
C ASP A 647 -15.02 21.91 10.91
N PHE A 648 -15.80 22.72 10.18
CA PHE A 648 -15.45 23.13 8.83
C PHE A 648 -15.53 24.65 8.65
N LEU A 649 -14.76 25.16 7.68
CA LEU A 649 -14.91 26.49 7.11
C LEU A 649 -14.96 26.40 5.58
N LEU A 650 -15.41 27.48 4.95
CA LEU A 650 -15.46 27.62 3.50
C LEU A 650 -14.43 28.64 3.03
N ALA A 651 -13.95 28.48 1.81
CA ALA A 651 -13.12 29.45 1.12
C ALA A 651 -13.62 29.62 -0.31
N GLY A 652 -13.35 30.77 -0.92
CA GLY A 652 -13.82 31.06 -2.29
C GLY A 652 -15.28 31.49 -2.36
N ILE A 653 -15.83 31.50 -3.58
CA ILE A 653 -17.15 32.08 -3.88
C ILE A 653 -18.25 31.09 -3.44
N VAL A 654 -19.06 31.49 -2.46
CA VAL A 654 -20.20 30.70 -1.97
C VAL A 654 -21.50 31.24 -2.58
N MET A 655 -21.79 30.80 -3.81
CA MET A 655 -22.99 31.14 -4.59
C MET A 655 -23.67 29.87 -5.13
N PRO A 656 -24.97 29.89 -5.51
CA PRO A 656 -25.66 28.71 -6.06
C PRO A 656 -24.97 28.09 -7.29
N SER A 657 -24.30 28.91 -8.10
CA SER A 657 -23.51 28.50 -9.28
C SER A 657 -22.15 27.86 -8.93
N ALA A 658 -21.67 28.04 -7.70
CA ALA A 658 -20.41 27.45 -7.24
C ALA A 658 -20.59 26.04 -6.68
N ILE A 659 -21.83 25.63 -6.36
CA ILE A 659 -22.15 24.31 -5.80
C ILE A 659 -22.74 23.44 -6.91
N GLY A 660 -21.95 22.48 -7.41
CA GLY A 660 -22.40 21.52 -8.40
C GLY A 660 -23.30 20.45 -7.78
N MET A 661 -24.35 20.07 -8.52
CA MET A 661 -25.21 18.93 -8.18
C MET A 661 -24.85 17.73 -9.04
N LEU A 662 -24.92 16.53 -8.45
CA LEU A 662 -25.12 15.33 -9.26
C LEU A 662 -26.57 15.36 -9.75
N LYS A 663 -26.80 15.20 -11.06
CA LYS A 663 -28.14 14.83 -11.55
C LYS A 663 -28.50 13.51 -10.88
N SER A 664 -29.75 13.36 -10.43
CA SER A 664 -30.22 12.11 -9.81
C SER A 664 -29.82 10.93 -10.72
N PRO A 665 -29.08 9.93 -10.22
CA PRO A 665 -28.79 8.76 -11.02
C PRO A 665 -30.11 8.07 -11.40
N PRO A 666 -30.20 7.43 -12.58
CA PRO A 666 -31.38 6.64 -12.93
C PRO A 666 -31.66 5.64 -11.81
N THR A 667 -32.94 5.54 -11.44
CA THR A 667 -33.44 4.78 -10.28
C THR A 667 -33.06 3.32 -10.31
#